data_AF-A0A8H5C9G8-F1
#
_entry.id   AF-A0A8H5C9G8-F1
#
_cell.length_a   1.000
_cell.length_b   1.000
_cell.length_c   1.000
_cell.angle_alpha   90.00
_cell.angle_beta   90.00
_cell.angle_gamma   90.00
#
_symmetry.space_group_name_H-M   'P 1'
#
loop_
_entity.id
_entity.type
_entity.pdbx_description
1 polymer ?
#
loop_
_entity_poly.entity_id
_entity_poly.type
_entity_poly.pdbx_seq_one_letter_code
_entity_poly.pdbx_strand_id
1 'polypeptide(L)'
;MSNSDPLYIGVDIGTGSARAALSRADGTLLYASSYEIRTWRSDTDHRVFEQSTSDIWGRICAAVKDCVKGAAEQSGVAESDLTSRVHGIGFDATCSLAVTDFKGESIAVTDGSGLGVVGERNVILWADHRAEKEAEEINATGSTVLDYVGGTMSLEMEIPKILWLKRHMKPELFERCQFFDLPDYLTFRATGSTARSCCSLTCKCSYVSVIPKPSSDGTNGTGGWDDKFFHTIGLGELVERGYGQIGATNGVNAEKVLTAGIPVGRGLAKKAAEDMGLLEGTPVGSGLIDAYAGWLGTVGARCLVGGGSELEAHPSVEESGHRLAVVAGTSTCHIVQSKEGVFVEGIWGPYKNPVFPGWWMNEGGQSATGQLIEHMISTHPAKDALYKKAKEEGKNIYTVLHDTLERLRVEQKVASYTELTKDLHIYPDFHGNRSPIADPRMRGSIIGLTLDRSSLSSLALLYHATLTAIALQTRSIVDTLNAKGHSIRRLYVSGSQAQNSILMQLLADACYTGEAGKGGNGLEGVVVSASDAEDAGLIQKRDVGGEGRRDKRVGVSAVVLGAAMLGRMAHVLSLSVEEAQEGTSDERKAEILWDIMTEMTPPGVLVPPATAGSGKVSLEKKILDAKYEIFVETVEIQKRWRDKMDRLTREYWVGYQCHPAAKKCLSYGVNRIFNLKSNFAPDAQAALKLLKALVGLRAGFAWESSGIKSQTTWFAFPPLTRHSPFPNFMSSSTYMERNEDFEYLLDSNVAPNTVETASIQEKIGMQAEKIAEYKRYIAQTQIQLDALEEQQRRHCAVLSPLRRMPLEILGEIFLMVSPHGFRDQRGRHDVVVLGRVCKRWREATLYTNRLWCSIALKRGNGAKSFDKAVSWLQRSGETPKSLEFDHSGRCLCAVDGHPCVAEDDALTSLLKQGPTLDHFTLTVSSTRCFRKWIGAIHSPDSPSVRPWDTLRSFKLSFGDEETGELWSERDTDFPSESIFSLLPPAITAFHLDLPGTSTAFERWVEGASRHASISIPANVLNKLTTFTIQCNWARSKLFPLLRQCFNVETLTIDFGCRLLGERDAIFLQNLGEFPIIFPNVSSLCLMGTRNAGILDYFKTPSLKSLDIGLYGPRVSQQKIFGGIVHKFLEASGAKDNLLSFRVSGRPISVKDLRSGLTGLHRLKRLTLDTVTWSDDLFVFEAGSIQPHLPSLEEIELLKYVTIPKLGLETLMENPRVGCVPCIVTISCKVNGWEPFGETEVALLREKAGMFLRQVPTPHSIADMQRNRQ
;
A
#
# COMPACT_ATOMS: atom_id res chain seq x y z
N MET A 1 45.71 27.94 36.58
CA MET A 1 44.95 28.29 35.37
C MET A 1 45.61 29.55 34.81
N SER A 2 46.10 29.56 33.58
CA SER A 2 46.28 30.84 32.88
C SER A 2 44.89 31.46 32.75
N ASN A 3 44.76 32.75 33.03
CA ASN A 3 43.48 33.45 33.09
C ASN A 3 42.80 33.66 31.72
N SER A 4 43.21 32.95 30.65
CA SER A 4 42.86 33.26 29.25
C SER A 4 42.53 32.04 28.37
N ASP A 5 42.47 30.83 28.91
CA ASP A 5 42.28 29.63 28.07
C ASP A 5 40.83 29.54 27.55
N PRO A 6 40.60 29.28 26.24
CA PRO A 6 39.27 29.21 25.66
C PRO A 6 38.52 27.95 26.10
N LEU A 7 37.21 28.10 26.30
CA LEU A 7 36.29 27.05 26.74
C LEU A 7 35.21 26.79 25.69
N TYR A 8 34.72 25.55 25.68
CA TYR A 8 33.74 25.06 24.71
C TYR A 8 32.65 24.28 25.40
N ILE A 9 31.41 24.46 24.94
CA ILE A 9 30.24 23.75 25.46
C ILE A 9 29.76 22.73 24.44
N GLY A 10 29.59 21.49 24.90
CA GLY A 10 28.88 20.46 24.15
C GLY A 10 27.50 20.22 24.75
N VAL A 11 26.49 20.05 23.91
CA VAL A 11 25.12 19.74 24.31
C VAL A 11 24.65 18.46 23.60
N ASP A 12 24.26 17.45 24.38
CA ASP A 12 23.77 16.13 23.92
C ASP A 12 22.29 15.97 24.32
N ILE A 13 21.43 15.78 23.33
CA ILE A 13 20.00 15.47 23.53
C ILE A 13 19.73 14.01 23.23
N GLY A 14 19.93 13.18 24.25
CA GLY A 14 19.55 11.77 24.24
C GLY A 14 18.04 11.57 24.42
N THR A 15 17.61 10.30 24.49
CA THR A 15 16.17 9.95 24.58
C THR A 15 15.50 10.43 25.87
N GLY A 16 16.20 10.41 27.00
CA GLY A 16 15.62 10.69 28.32
C GLY A 16 16.14 11.95 29.01
N SER A 17 17.19 12.58 28.49
CA SER A 17 17.80 13.74 29.14
C SER A 17 18.51 14.67 28.14
N ALA A 18 18.50 15.97 28.44
CA ALA A 18 19.40 16.95 27.86
C ALA A 18 20.64 17.11 28.75
N ARG A 19 21.83 17.01 28.17
CA ARG A 19 23.11 17.09 28.88
C ARG A 19 23.95 18.21 28.31
N ALA A 20 24.71 18.88 29.17
CA ALA A 20 25.71 19.85 28.76
C ALA A 20 27.03 19.56 29.47
N ALA A 21 28.16 19.86 28.81
CA ALA A 21 29.46 19.88 29.46
C ALA A 21 30.28 21.08 28.99
N LEU A 22 30.98 21.70 29.94
CA LEU A 22 31.96 22.74 29.70
C LEU A 22 33.35 22.11 29.69
N SER A 23 34.10 22.34 28.61
CA SER A 23 35.40 21.74 28.36
C SER A 23 36.45 22.79 28.00
N ARG A 24 37.72 22.46 28.23
CA ARG A 24 38.87 23.22 27.73
C ARG A 24 39.19 22.85 26.28
N ALA A 25 40.09 23.60 25.66
CA ALA A 25 40.62 23.29 24.34
C ALA A 25 41.30 21.91 24.22
N ASP A 26 41.85 21.38 25.31
CA ASP A 26 42.45 20.03 25.38
C ASP A 26 41.42 18.92 25.66
N GLY A 27 40.12 19.25 25.68
CA GLY A 27 39.03 18.31 25.96
C GLY A 27 38.83 17.98 27.45
N THR A 28 39.63 18.54 28.35
CA THR A 28 39.42 18.38 29.80
C THR A 28 38.08 18.99 30.20
N LEU A 29 37.18 18.17 30.75
CA LEU A 29 35.89 18.64 31.26
C LEU A 29 36.08 19.39 32.59
N LEU A 30 35.50 20.58 32.67
CA LEU A 30 35.43 21.37 33.89
C LEU A 30 34.18 21.05 34.70
N TYR A 31 33.05 20.89 34.02
CA TYR A 31 31.78 20.58 34.65
C TYR A 31 30.83 19.95 33.62
N ALA A 32 29.91 19.12 34.09
CA ALA A 32 28.82 18.61 33.27
C ALA A 32 27.53 18.52 34.10
N SER A 33 26.40 18.73 33.43
CA SER A 33 25.06 18.71 34.03
C SER A 33 24.09 17.95 33.13
N SER A 34 23.01 17.46 33.71
CA SER A 34 22.00 16.66 33.01
C SER A 34 20.62 16.93 33.59
N TYR A 35 19.64 17.09 32.71
CA TYR A 35 18.25 17.35 33.05
C TYR A 35 17.34 16.40 32.28
N GLU A 36 16.39 15.78 32.98
CA GLU A 36 15.42 14.88 32.35
C GLU A 36 14.51 15.66 31.38
N ILE A 37 14.28 15.08 30.20
CA ILE A 37 13.30 15.59 29.22
C ILE A 37 12.07 14.70 29.23
N ARG A 38 10.91 15.31 29.05
CA ARG A 38 9.65 14.59 29.10
C ARG A 38 9.38 13.84 27.80
N THR A 39 9.09 12.53 27.91
CA THR A 39 8.62 11.70 26.81
C THR A 39 7.17 11.29 27.05
N TRP A 40 6.30 11.54 26.09
CA TRP A 40 4.90 11.11 26.11
C TRP A 40 4.74 9.83 25.30
N ARG A 41 3.93 8.91 25.83
CA ARG A 41 3.48 7.70 25.14
C ARG A 41 1.97 7.76 24.94
N SER A 42 1.46 7.16 23.88
CA SER A 42 0.01 7.01 23.70
C SER A 42 -0.53 5.92 24.61
N ASP A 43 -1.67 6.17 25.26
CA ASP A 43 -2.40 5.19 26.07
C ASP A 43 -3.09 4.12 25.20
N THR A 44 -3.29 4.39 23.91
CA THR A 44 -4.04 3.53 22.98
C THR A 44 -3.18 2.92 21.87
N ASP A 45 -1.98 3.47 21.61
CA ASP A 45 -1.04 2.94 20.61
C ASP A 45 0.39 2.88 21.17
N HIS A 46 0.85 1.67 21.48
CA HIS A 46 2.17 1.41 22.07
C HIS A 46 3.36 1.85 21.19
N ARG A 47 3.13 2.11 19.90
CA ARG A 47 4.14 2.53 18.91
C ARG A 47 4.46 4.02 18.97
N VAL A 48 3.61 4.83 19.62
CA VAL A 48 3.70 6.30 19.59
C VAL A 48 4.57 6.84 20.72
N PHE A 49 5.59 7.62 20.36
CA PHE A 49 6.52 8.29 21.26
C PHE A 49 6.74 9.73 20.81
N GLU A 50 6.46 10.68 21.70
CA GLU A 50 6.50 12.11 21.38
C GLU A 50 7.26 12.91 22.43
N GLN A 51 7.84 14.03 22.01
CA GLN A 51 8.53 15.01 22.87
C GLN A 51 8.11 16.45 22.51
N SER A 52 8.70 17.41 23.22
CA SER A 52 8.44 18.85 23.06
C SER A 52 9.74 19.59 22.82
N THR A 53 9.81 20.39 21.76
CA THR A 53 10.97 21.25 21.51
C THR A 53 11.15 22.33 22.58
N SER A 54 10.05 22.83 23.18
CA SER A 54 10.10 23.83 24.25
C SER A 54 10.69 23.25 25.54
N ASP A 55 10.25 22.05 25.93
CA ASP A 55 10.81 21.37 27.10
C ASP A 55 12.29 21.07 26.90
N ILE A 56 12.66 20.48 25.75
CA ILE A 56 14.06 20.20 25.39
C ILE A 56 14.91 21.46 25.49
N TRP A 57 14.50 22.56 24.83
CA TRP A 57 15.25 23.82 24.86
C TRP A 57 15.37 24.38 26.28
N GLY A 58 14.29 24.33 27.08
CA GLY A 58 14.33 24.73 28.48
C GLY A 58 15.33 23.94 29.32
N ARG A 59 15.41 22.61 29.12
CA ARG A 59 16.39 21.75 29.80
C ARG A 59 17.82 22.02 29.35
N ILE A 60 18.04 22.31 28.07
CA ILE A 60 19.35 22.72 27.55
C ILE A 60 19.82 24.00 28.26
N CYS A 61 18.97 25.02 28.29
CA CYS A 61 19.32 26.29 28.91
C CYS A 61 19.66 26.15 30.40
N ALA A 62 18.90 25.31 31.13
CA ALA A 62 19.21 24.99 32.52
C ALA A 62 20.55 24.24 32.64
N ALA A 63 20.80 23.24 31.79
CA ALA A 63 22.04 22.46 31.79
C ALA A 63 23.27 23.35 31.53
N VAL A 64 23.19 24.23 30.52
CA VAL A 64 24.28 25.14 30.15
C VAL A 64 24.60 26.14 31.28
N LYS A 65 23.57 26.76 31.88
CA LYS A 65 23.74 27.67 33.03
C LYS A 65 24.40 26.98 34.21
N ASP A 66 23.95 25.77 34.53
CA ASP A 66 24.54 24.96 35.60
C ASP A 66 25.99 24.55 35.32
N CYS A 67 26.38 24.37 34.06
CA CYS A 67 27.77 24.08 33.71
C CYS A 67 28.69 25.26 34.01
N VAL A 68 28.31 26.47 33.60
CA VAL A 68 29.13 27.66 33.85
C VAL A 68 29.17 27.96 35.35
N LYS A 69 28.02 27.93 36.02
CA LYS A 69 27.91 28.16 37.46
C LYS A 69 28.69 27.11 38.27
N GLY A 70 28.51 25.82 37.96
CA GLY A 70 29.19 24.73 38.65
C GLY A 70 30.70 24.78 38.46
N ALA A 71 31.18 25.12 37.26
CA ALA A 71 32.60 25.35 37.00
C ALA A 71 33.14 26.59 37.76
N ALA A 72 32.35 27.66 37.90
CA ALA A 72 32.70 28.85 38.67
C ALA A 72 32.91 28.50 40.15
N GLU A 73 31.95 27.79 40.75
CA GLU A 73 31.98 27.35 42.14
C GLU A 73 33.18 26.42 42.43
N GLN A 74 33.50 25.50 41.52
CA GLN A 74 34.62 24.56 41.69
C GLN A 74 36.00 25.21 41.50
N SER A 75 36.12 26.14 40.56
CA SER A 75 37.39 26.81 40.23
C SER A 75 37.68 28.04 41.10
N GLY A 76 36.66 28.62 41.73
CA GLY A 76 36.76 29.91 42.41
C GLY A 76 36.86 31.11 41.47
N VAL A 77 36.64 30.90 40.17
CA VAL A 77 36.63 31.97 39.15
C VAL A 77 35.22 32.53 39.00
N ALA A 78 35.09 33.84 38.79
CA ALA A 78 33.79 34.49 38.63
C ALA A 78 33.03 33.93 37.41
N GLU A 79 31.72 33.73 37.56
CA GLU A 79 30.85 33.20 36.49
C GLU A 79 30.96 34.03 35.21
N SER A 80 30.95 35.36 35.33
CA SER A 80 31.09 36.28 34.19
C SER A 80 32.40 36.12 33.41
N ASP A 81 33.48 35.73 34.10
CA ASP A 81 34.79 35.47 33.47
C ASP A 81 34.85 34.10 32.80
N LEU A 82 34.13 33.10 33.31
CA LEU A 82 33.96 31.84 32.58
C LEU A 82 33.06 32.02 31.35
N THR A 83 31.96 32.77 31.48
CA THR A 83 31.06 33.08 30.36
C THR A 83 31.79 33.79 29.22
N SER A 84 32.66 34.76 29.50
CA SER A 84 33.43 35.46 28.46
C SER A 84 34.47 34.58 27.77
N ARG A 85 34.85 33.45 28.39
CA ARG A 85 35.75 32.44 27.83
C ARG A 85 35.01 31.32 27.10
N VAL A 86 33.69 31.30 27.06
CA VAL A 86 32.95 30.35 26.22
C VAL A 86 33.02 30.83 24.77
N HIS A 87 33.93 30.25 24.00
CA HIS A 87 34.19 30.66 22.62
C HIS A 87 33.44 29.84 21.57
N GLY A 88 32.76 28.77 21.96
CA GLY A 88 31.97 27.99 21.03
C GLY A 88 31.04 27.01 21.71
N ILE A 89 29.92 26.74 21.05
CA ILE A 89 28.93 25.75 21.47
C ILE A 89 28.57 24.84 20.30
N GLY A 90 28.42 23.55 20.58
CA GLY A 90 27.94 22.57 19.60
C GLY A 90 26.79 21.75 20.16
N PHE A 91 25.96 21.24 19.24
CA PHE A 91 24.76 20.48 19.57
C PHE A 91 24.78 19.13 18.85
N ASP A 92 24.42 18.09 19.58
CA ASP A 92 24.01 16.81 19.03
C ASP A 92 22.66 16.38 19.62
N ALA A 93 21.97 15.49 18.92
CA ALA A 93 20.69 14.96 19.37
C ALA A 93 20.35 13.62 18.72
N THR A 94 19.39 12.91 19.30
CA THR A 94 18.71 11.80 18.61
C THR A 94 18.13 12.26 17.26
N CYS A 95 18.06 11.34 16.29
CA CYS A 95 17.43 11.60 14.99
C CYS A 95 15.89 11.59 15.06
N SER A 96 15.35 12.62 15.73
CA SER A 96 13.92 12.81 15.96
C SER A 96 13.37 13.94 15.09
N LEU A 97 12.11 13.81 14.62
CA LEU A 97 11.48 14.80 13.76
C LEU A 97 10.89 15.94 14.60
N ALA A 98 11.52 17.11 14.58
CA ALA A 98 10.94 18.34 15.13
C ALA A 98 10.10 19.05 14.06
N VAL A 99 8.85 19.38 14.41
CA VAL A 99 7.91 20.06 13.51
C VAL A 99 7.57 21.45 14.04
N THR A 100 7.82 22.46 13.21
CA THR A 100 7.47 23.86 13.49
C THR A 100 6.70 24.45 12.32
N ASP A 101 6.24 25.70 12.42
CA ASP A 101 5.99 26.51 11.24
C ASP A 101 7.26 27.24 10.77
N PHE A 102 7.18 27.98 9.67
CA PHE A 102 8.31 28.79 9.16
C PHE A 102 8.72 29.96 10.06
N LYS A 103 7.95 30.27 11.11
CA LYS A 103 8.32 31.26 12.14
C LYS A 103 9.00 30.60 13.35
N GLY A 104 9.05 29.27 13.39
CA GLY A 104 9.60 28.49 14.49
C GLY A 104 8.61 28.18 15.61
N GLU A 105 7.30 28.38 15.40
CA GLU A 105 6.27 28.00 16.38
C GLU A 105 6.03 26.48 16.35
N SER A 106 5.82 25.86 17.51
CA SER A 106 5.67 24.40 17.65
C SER A 106 4.36 23.89 17.05
N ILE A 107 4.43 22.89 16.17
CA ILE A 107 3.25 22.30 15.52
C ILE A 107 3.02 20.87 16.05
N ALA A 108 1.88 20.65 16.68
CA ALA A 108 1.55 19.38 17.31
C ALA A 108 1.49 18.22 16.30
N VAL A 109 2.10 17.10 16.66
CA VAL A 109 2.17 15.86 15.87
C VAL A 109 1.33 14.72 16.45
N THR A 110 0.62 14.99 17.55
CA THR A 110 -0.28 14.03 18.19
C THR A 110 -1.51 13.77 17.33
N ASP A 111 -1.82 12.49 17.08
CA ASP A 111 -2.99 12.08 16.31
C ASP A 111 -4.32 12.56 16.95
N GLY A 112 -5.33 12.80 16.12
CA GLY A 112 -6.65 13.29 16.51
C GLY A 112 -6.86 14.78 16.25
N SER A 113 -7.77 15.41 17.01
CA SER A 113 -8.22 16.79 16.74
C SER A 113 -7.14 17.87 16.91
N GLY A 114 -6.04 17.54 17.59
CA GLY A 114 -4.90 18.42 17.81
C GLY A 114 -3.79 18.32 16.75
N LEU A 115 -3.93 17.43 15.76
CA LEU A 115 -2.88 17.20 14.77
C LEU A 115 -2.72 18.42 13.84
N GLY A 116 -1.50 18.93 13.71
CA GLY A 116 -1.16 20.04 12.82
C GLY A 116 -1.52 21.43 13.33
N VAL A 117 -2.09 21.58 14.55
CA VAL A 117 -2.30 22.89 15.20
C VAL A 117 -1.10 23.28 16.06
N VAL A 118 -1.03 24.53 16.53
CA VAL A 118 0.04 24.96 17.43
C VAL A 118 -0.07 24.19 18.75
N GLY A 119 1.03 23.59 19.23
CA GLY A 119 1.02 22.83 20.48
C GLY A 119 2.36 22.21 20.85
N GLU A 120 2.51 21.89 22.13
CA GLU A 120 3.79 21.51 22.75
C GLU A 120 4.33 20.13 22.35
N ARG A 121 3.47 19.18 21.94
CA ARG A 121 3.89 17.83 21.52
C ARG A 121 4.21 17.84 20.03
N ASN A 122 5.36 18.39 19.66
CA ASN A 122 5.76 18.67 18.27
C ASN A 122 7.00 17.91 17.79
N VAL A 123 7.48 16.94 18.57
CA VAL A 123 8.59 16.06 18.18
C VAL A 123 8.10 14.62 18.06
N ILE A 124 8.30 14.00 16.90
CA ILE A 124 8.16 12.54 16.74
C ILE A 124 9.51 11.91 17.06
N LEU A 125 9.57 11.17 18.18
CA LEU A 125 10.82 10.58 18.66
C LEU A 125 11.40 9.58 17.63
N TRP A 126 12.72 9.40 17.61
CA TRP A 126 13.40 8.41 16.78
C TRP A 126 12.76 7.00 16.91
N ALA A 127 12.41 6.57 18.13
CA ALA A 127 11.81 5.28 18.44
C ALA A 127 10.29 5.17 18.16
N ASP A 128 9.67 6.19 17.57
CA ASP A 128 8.25 6.16 17.19
C ASP A 128 8.04 5.30 15.94
N HIS A 129 7.12 4.35 16.02
CA HIS A 129 6.86 3.36 14.96
C HIS A 129 5.52 3.56 14.23
N ARG A 130 4.91 4.76 14.28
CA ARG A 130 3.61 5.02 13.65
C ARG A 130 3.62 4.93 12.12
N ALA A 131 4.78 5.18 11.49
CA ALA A 131 4.96 5.30 10.04
C ALA A 131 5.33 3.97 9.35
N GLU A 132 4.98 2.83 9.95
CA GLU A 132 5.29 1.49 9.44
C GLU A 132 4.77 1.27 8.00
N LYS A 133 3.52 1.68 7.73
CA LYS A 133 2.91 1.53 6.39
C LYS A 133 3.60 2.39 5.34
N GLU A 134 3.93 3.63 5.71
CA GLU A 134 4.63 4.56 4.84
C GLU A 134 6.02 4.03 4.48
N ALA A 135 6.75 3.45 5.44
CA ALA A 135 8.03 2.81 5.19
C ALA A 135 7.90 1.59 4.27
N GLU A 136 6.91 0.72 4.47
CA GLU A 136 6.63 -0.43 3.58
C GLU A 136 6.39 0.02 2.13
N GLU A 137 5.62 1.09 1.94
CA GLU A 137 5.33 1.64 0.61
C GLU A 137 6.55 2.29 -0.04
N ILE A 138 7.36 3.04 0.73
CA ILE A 138 8.62 3.61 0.25
C ILE A 138 9.57 2.49 -0.18
N ASN A 139 9.71 1.44 0.63
CA ASN A 139 10.57 0.30 0.33
C ASN A 139 10.11 -0.48 -0.91
N ALA A 140 8.80 -0.51 -1.20
CA ALA A 140 8.26 -1.14 -2.40
C ALA A 140 8.58 -0.38 -3.71
N THR A 141 9.07 0.86 -3.65
CA THR A 141 9.40 1.65 -4.85
C THR A 141 10.66 1.19 -5.57
N GLY A 142 11.61 0.58 -4.85
CA GLY A 142 12.95 0.27 -5.38
C GLY A 142 13.75 1.52 -5.79
N SER A 143 13.50 2.67 -5.16
CA SER A 143 14.19 3.93 -5.45
C SER A 143 15.70 3.85 -5.17
N THR A 144 16.50 4.59 -5.93
CA THR A 144 17.98 4.67 -5.77
C THR A 144 18.41 5.24 -4.42
N VAL A 145 17.55 6.00 -3.74
CA VAL A 145 17.84 6.48 -2.38
C VAL A 145 17.93 5.32 -1.37
N LEU A 146 17.30 4.18 -1.67
CA LEU A 146 17.35 2.99 -0.82
C LEU A 146 18.73 2.34 -0.78
N ASP A 147 19.54 2.54 -1.84
CA ASP A 147 20.92 2.05 -1.91
C ASP A 147 21.80 2.64 -0.80
N TYR A 148 21.45 3.83 -0.29
CA TYR A 148 22.17 4.53 0.78
C TYR A 148 21.68 4.18 2.20
N VAL A 149 20.69 3.30 2.32
CA VAL A 149 20.16 2.84 3.62
C VAL A 149 20.16 1.30 3.69
N GLY A 150 21.07 0.65 2.96
CA GLY A 150 21.23 -0.80 2.96
C GLY A 150 20.09 -1.57 2.30
N GLY A 151 19.32 -0.92 1.41
CA GLY A 151 18.22 -1.51 0.64
C GLY A 151 16.85 -1.42 1.31
N THR A 152 16.76 -0.99 2.58
CA THR A 152 15.48 -0.86 3.30
C THR A 152 15.51 0.37 4.20
N MET A 153 14.67 1.35 3.88
CA MET A 153 14.44 2.53 4.70
C MET A 153 13.72 2.14 5.99
N SER A 154 14.27 2.57 7.13
CA SER A 154 13.64 2.37 8.43
C SER A 154 12.44 3.29 8.59
N LEU A 155 11.40 2.80 9.24
CA LEU A 155 10.24 3.59 9.67
C LEU A 155 10.59 4.67 10.72
N GLU A 156 11.78 4.57 11.32
CA GLU A 156 12.34 5.55 12.26
C GLU A 156 12.95 6.78 11.55
N MET A 157 13.18 6.71 10.22
CA MET A 157 13.73 7.81 9.44
C MET A 157 12.68 8.91 9.17
N GLU A 158 13.14 10.09 8.72
CA GLU A 158 12.30 11.29 8.66
C GLU A 158 11.26 11.25 7.54
N ILE A 159 11.61 10.70 6.37
CA ILE A 159 10.70 10.69 5.20
C ILE A 159 9.41 9.88 5.45
N PRO A 160 9.45 8.65 6.00
CA PRO A 160 8.23 7.94 6.39
C PRO A 160 7.36 8.73 7.37
N LYS A 161 7.96 9.40 8.36
CA LYS A 161 7.25 10.21 9.36
C LYS A 161 6.58 11.43 8.71
N ILE A 162 7.26 12.13 7.81
CA ILE A 162 6.70 13.26 7.06
C ILE A 162 5.54 12.79 6.16
N LEU A 163 5.69 11.65 5.48
CA LEU A 163 4.61 11.06 4.68
C LEU A 163 3.40 10.68 5.54
N TRP A 164 3.63 10.16 6.76
CA TRP A 164 2.56 9.89 7.71
C TRP A 164 1.83 11.18 8.09
N LEU A 165 2.56 12.25 8.41
CA LEU A 165 1.98 13.55 8.75
C LEU A 165 1.15 14.10 7.60
N LYS A 166 1.64 14.04 6.35
CA LYS A 166 0.88 14.46 5.16
C LYS A 166 -0.48 13.77 5.04
N ARG A 167 -0.56 12.49 5.39
CA ARG A 167 -1.79 11.68 5.25
C ARG A 167 -2.80 11.94 6.35
N HIS A 168 -2.34 12.34 7.53
CA HIS A 168 -3.19 12.49 8.70
C HIS A 168 -3.49 13.96 9.03
N MET A 169 -2.65 14.90 8.58
CA MET A 169 -2.91 16.34 8.68
C MET A 169 -3.84 16.82 7.57
N LYS A 170 -4.59 17.90 7.85
CA LYS A 170 -5.28 18.64 6.80
C LYS A 170 -4.25 19.31 5.87
N PRO A 171 -4.49 19.37 4.55
CA PRO A 171 -3.51 19.92 3.60
C PRO A 171 -3.00 21.32 3.95
N GLU A 172 -3.89 22.21 4.40
CA GLU A 172 -3.55 23.58 4.80
C GLU A 172 -2.66 23.66 6.06
N LEU A 173 -2.74 22.65 6.94
CA LEU A 173 -1.90 22.56 8.13
C LEU A 173 -0.54 21.93 7.82
N PHE A 174 -0.49 21.00 6.88
CA PHE A 174 0.76 20.42 6.41
C PHE A 174 1.61 21.46 5.64
N GLU A 175 0.98 22.29 4.81
CA GLU A 175 1.65 23.30 3.98
C GLU A 175 2.48 24.31 4.79
N ARG A 176 2.02 24.70 5.98
CA ARG A 176 2.74 25.65 6.84
C ARG A 176 3.89 25.03 7.64
N CYS A 177 4.02 23.70 7.65
CA CYS A 177 4.99 23.01 8.48
C CYS A 177 6.40 23.11 7.90
N GLN A 178 7.38 23.21 8.79
CA GLN A 178 8.79 23.02 8.53
C GLN A 178 9.25 21.82 9.37
N PHE A 179 10.07 20.99 8.74
CA PHE A 179 10.53 19.71 9.27
C PHE A 179 12.04 19.78 9.46
N PHE A 180 12.47 19.45 10.68
CA PHE A 180 13.87 19.42 11.07
C PHE A 180 14.16 18.07 11.71
N ASP A 181 15.31 17.49 11.38
CA ASP A 181 15.93 16.57 12.32
C ASP A 181 16.31 17.37 13.58
N LEU A 182 16.27 16.76 14.77
CA LEU A 182 16.43 17.47 16.03
C LEU A 182 17.76 18.25 16.15
N PRO A 183 18.94 17.75 15.70
CA PRO A 183 20.17 18.54 15.69
C PRO A 183 20.05 19.84 14.86
N ASP A 184 19.33 19.78 13.74
CA ASP A 184 19.10 20.93 12.88
C ASP A 184 18.13 21.93 13.52
N TYR A 185 17.11 21.45 14.22
CA TYR A 185 16.22 22.31 15.01
C TYR A 185 16.99 23.05 16.11
N LEU A 186 17.92 22.38 16.81
CA LEU A 186 18.70 23.01 17.89
C LEU A 186 19.59 24.13 17.36
N THR A 187 20.28 23.91 16.25
CA THR A 187 21.11 24.95 15.62
C THR A 187 20.26 26.08 15.02
N PHE A 188 19.10 25.78 14.44
CA PHE A 188 18.11 26.79 14.02
C PHE A 188 17.61 27.61 15.22
N ARG A 189 17.26 26.97 16.33
CA ARG A 189 16.77 27.64 17.54
C ARG A 189 17.86 28.51 18.18
N ALA A 190 19.12 28.09 18.12
CA ALA A 190 20.27 28.82 18.64
C ALA A 190 20.64 30.05 17.79
N THR A 191 20.48 29.99 16.47
CA THR A 191 21.07 30.99 15.54
C THR A 191 20.06 31.73 14.67
N GLY A 192 18.84 31.21 14.51
CA GLY A 192 17.85 31.64 13.51
C GLY A 192 18.18 31.20 12.08
N SER A 193 19.28 30.49 11.84
CA SER A 193 19.70 30.04 10.51
C SER A 193 18.94 28.80 10.06
N THR A 194 18.49 28.76 8.81
CA THR A 194 17.87 27.58 8.18
C THR A 194 18.88 26.62 7.55
N ALA A 195 20.16 26.74 7.89
CA ALA A 195 21.16 25.74 7.52
C ALA A 195 20.80 24.35 8.09
N ARG A 196 21.33 23.30 7.46
CA ARG A 196 21.10 21.90 7.83
C ARG A 196 22.41 21.17 7.93
N SER A 197 22.48 20.20 8.83
CA SER A 197 23.61 19.29 8.92
C SER A 197 23.57 18.29 7.77
N CYS A 198 24.70 18.14 7.09
CA CYS A 198 24.89 17.09 6.09
C CYS A 198 24.67 15.70 6.71
N CYS A 199 25.04 15.51 7.99
CA CYS A 199 24.81 14.28 8.73
C CYS A 199 23.32 13.93 8.79
N SER A 200 22.47 14.82 9.30
CA SER A 200 21.02 14.61 9.38
C SER A 200 20.40 14.30 8.01
N LEU A 201 20.67 15.16 7.02
CA LEU A 201 20.04 15.05 5.72
C LEU A 201 20.41 13.75 4.99
N THR A 202 21.70 13.39 4.97
CA THR A 202 22.16 12.19 4.27
C THR A 202 21.76 10.91 5.00
N CYS A 203 21.81 10.92 6.33
CA CYS A 203 21.59 9.72 7.11
C CYS A 203 20.10 9.38 7.25
N LYS A 204 19.22 10.37 7.39
CA LYS A 204 17.82 10.16 7.82
C LYS A 204 16.77 10.81 6.93
N CYS A 205 17.15 11.72 6.02
CA CYS A 205 16.21 12.41 5.13
C CYS A 205 16.28 11.96 3.66
N SER A 206 17.16 11.02 3.28
CA SER A 206 17.35 10.56 1.88
C SER A 206 17.98 11.60 0.94
N TYR A 207 18.74 12.55 1.50
CA TYR A 207 19.54 13.48 0.69
C TYR A 207 20.80 12.78 0.16
N VAL A 208 21.10 12.91 -1.12
CA VAL A 208 22.29 12.27 -1.73
C VAL A 208 23.28 13.35 -2.14
N SER A 209 24.25 13.67 -1.27
CA SER A 209 25.16 14.81 -1.46
C SER A 209 25.96 14.79 -2.77
N VAL A 210 26.26 13.60 -3.32
CA VAL A 210 26.88 13.40 -4.64
C VAL A 210 26.42 12.06 -5.20
N ILE A 211 26.11 11.95 -6.50
CA ILE A 211 25.85 10.67 -7.16
C ILE A 211 27.17 10.12 -7.71
N PRO A 212 27.72 9.03 -7.15
CA PRO A 212 28.96 8.44 -7.65
C PRO A 212 28.65 7.50 -8.82
N LYS A 213 28.30 8.03 -9.99
CA LYS A 213 28.41 7.28 -11.25
C LYS A 213 28.89 8.20 -12.38
N PRO A 214 29.83 7.75 -13.23
CA PRO A 214 29.93 8.29 -14.56
C PRO A 214 28.65 7.87 -15.28
N SER A 215 27.77 8.82 -15.54
CA SER A 215 26.75 8.58 -16.55
C SER A 215 27.45 8.20 -17.87
N SER A 216 26.85 7.32 -18.65
CA SER A 216 27.32 6.98 -19.99
C SER A 216 27.39 8.18 -20.95
N ASP A 217 26.94 9.36 -20.51
CA ASP A 217 26.99 10.63 -21.21
C ASP A 217 28.08 11.61 -20.70
N GLY A 218 28.88 11.22 -19.69
CA GLY A 218 29.98 12.03 -19.19
C GLY A 218 29.59 13.25 -18.35
N THR A 219 28.33 13.34 -17.90
CA THR A 219 27.89 14.38 -16.95
C THR A 219 28.10 13.93 -15.49
N ASN A 220 28.91 14.68 -14.72
CA ASN A 220 28.98 14.50 -13.28
C ASN A 220 27.60 14.78 -12.68
N GLY A 221 26.97 13.79 -12.05
CA GLY A 221 25.64 13.94 -11.46
C GLY A 221 25.64 15.01 -10.36
N THR A 222 24.78 16.02 -10.50
CA THR A 222 24.51 17.00 -9.45
C THR A 222 23.79 16.30 -8.30
N GLY A 223 24.47 16.11 -7.16
CA GLY A 223 23.84 15.60 -5.94
C GLY A 223 22.71 16.50 -5.43
N GLY A 224 21.91 15.99 -4.49
CA GLY A 224 20.78 16.72 -3.92
C GLY A 224 19.61 15.84 -3.50
N TRP A 225 18.44 16.47 -3.38
CA TRP A 225 17.15 15.79 -3.29
C TRP A 225 16.76 15.15 -4.63
N ASP A 226 16.11 13.98 -4.59
CA ASP A 226 15.61 13.27 -5.77
C ASP A 226 14.12 13.60 -6.02
N ASP A 227 13.86 14.51 -6.97
CA ASP A 227 12.51 14.94 -7.34
C ASP A 227 11.59 13.76 -7.70
N LYS A 228 12.12 12.78 -8.45
CA LYS A 228 11.35 11.62 -8.89
C LYS A 228 10.95 10.76 -7.71
N PHE A 229 11.84 10.57 -6.74
CA PHE A 229 11.54 9.87 -5.50
C PHE A 229 10.38 10.53 -4.75
N PHE A 230 10.46 11.84 -4.48
CA PHE A 230 9.42 12.57 -3.75
C PHE A 230 8.07 12.58 -4.48
N HIS A 231 8.04 12.75 -5.80
CA HIS A 231 6.80 12.63 -6.58
C HIS A 231 6.21 11.22 -6.50
N THR A 232 7.04 10.17 -6.56
CA THR A 232 6.60 8.77 -6.56
C THR A 232 5.94 8.37 -5.24
N ILE A 233 6.50 8.78 -4.10
CA ILE A 233 5.98 8.43 -2.76
C ILE A 233 4.80 9.32 -2.32
N GLY A 234 4.43 10.30 -3.13
CA GLY A 234 3.33 11.22 -2.85
C GLY A 234 3.73 12.45 -2.01
N LEU A 235 5.00 12.85 -1.98
CA LEU A 235 5.51 14.08 -1.36
C LEU A 235 5.94 15.14 -2.39
N GLY A 236 5.37 15.10 -3.61
CA GLY A 236 5.72 16.03 -4.71
C GLY A 236 5.60 17.52 -4.40
N GLU A 237 4.74 17.91 -3.45
CA GLU A 237 4.60 19.32 -3.03
C GLU A 237 5.88 19.88 -2.38
N LEU A 238 6.73 19.02 -1.79
CA LEU A 238 8.03 19.43 -1.28
C LEU A 238 8.94 19.90 -2.43
N VAL A 239 8.86 19.21 -3.58
CA VAL A 239 9.60 19.56 -4.80
C VAL A 239 9.09 20.88 -5.38
N GLU A 240 7.76 21.01 -5.51
CA GLU A 240 7.09 22.20 -6.06
C GLU A 240 7.37 23.47 -5.25
N ARG A 241 7.60 23.32 -3.93
CA ARG A 241 7.97 24.40 -3.01
C ARG A 241 9.50 24.56 -2.84
N GLY A 242 10.29 23.98 -3.74
CA GLY A 242 11.76 24.10 -3.72
C GLY A 242 12.41 23.55 -2.44
N TYR A 243 11.81 22.52 -1.85
CA TYR A 243 12.26 21.87 -0.61
C TYR A 243 12.27 22.77 0.63
N GLY A 244 11.61 23.93 0.60
CA GLY A 244 11.65 24.90 1.71
C GLY A 244 11.24 24.33 3.08
N GLN A 245 10.33 23.35 3.10
CA GLN A 245 9.87 22.70 4.34
C GLN A 245 10.93 21.77 4.97
N ILE A 246 11.84 21.18 4.17
CA ILE A 246 12.89 20.26 4.66
C ILE A 246 14.30 20.87 4.57
N GLY A 247 14.46 22.01 3.90
CA GLY A 247 15.72 22.73 3.70
C GLY A 247 16.51 22.30 2.46
N ALA A 248 17.63 22.99 2.20
CA ALA A 248 18.64 22.62 1.19
C ALA A 248 18.14 22.50 -0.28
N THR A 249 17.57 23.56 -0.84
CA THR A 249 17.15 23.59 -2.25
C THR A 249 18.33 23.31 -3.20
N ASN A 250 18.20 22.29 -4.06
CA ASN A 250 19.21 21.91 -5.06
C ASN A 250 19.65 23.13 -5.89
N GLY A 251 20.96 23.40 -5.94
CA GLY A 251 21.55 24.47 -6.75
C GLY A 251 21.30 25.92 -6.31
N VAL A 252 20.38 26.18 -5.37
CA VAL A 252 20.01 27.55 -4.92
C VAL A 252 20.52 27.86 -3.52
N ASN A 253 20.47 26.89 -2.61
CA ASN A 253 20.94 27.02 -1.24
C ASN A 253 21.75 25.79 -0.79
N ALA A 254 22.44 25.13 -1.72
CA ALA A 254 23.22 23.92 -1.42
C ALA A 254 24.36 24.21 -0.43
N GLU A 255 24.89 25.44 -0.43
CA GLU A 255 25.87 25.95 0.53
C GLU A 255 25.35 26.04 1.97
N LYS A 256 24.03 25.86 2.19
CA LYS A 256 23.42 25.76 3.53
C LYS A 256 23.39 24.32 4.07
N VAL A 257 23.93 23.34 3.35
CA VAL A 257 24.21 22.01 3.87
C VAL A 257 25.63 21.98 4.40
N LEU A 258 25.75 21.92 5.72
CA LEU A 258 27.01 22.11 6.43
C LEU A 258 27.52 20.80 7.02
N THR A 259 28.81 20.51 6.83
CA THR A 259 29.48 19.38 7.49
C THR A 259 29.72 19.67 8.98
N ALA A 260 30.18 18.68 9.74
CA ALA A 260 30.37 18.78 11.18
C ALA A 260 31.16 20.03 11.60
N GLY A 261 30.59 20.82 12.53
CA GLY A 261 31.30 21.91 13.20
C GLY A 261 31.50 23.18 12.36
N ILE A 262 31.07 23.21 11.09
CA ILE A 262 31.10 24.44 10.30
C ILE A 262 30.22 25.51 10.97
N PRO A 263 30.67 26.78 11.08
CA PRO A 263 29.91 27.84 11.73
C PRO A 263 28.49 28.02 11.15
N VAL A 264 27.49 28.06 12.02
CA VAL A 264 26.09 28.26 11.66
C VAL A 264 25.68 29.71 11.92
N GLY A 265 25.21 30.39 10.88
CA GLY A 265 24.74 31.78 10.98
C GLY A 265 25.85 32.71 11.49
N ARG A 266 25.52 33.59 12.44
CA ARG A 266 26.48 34.50 13.10
C ARG A 266 26.77 34.07 14.55
N GLY A 267 26.61 32.78 14.86
CA GLY A 267 26.64 32.29 16.24
C GLY A 267 25.31 32.47 16.97
N LEU A 268 25.35 32.41 18.30
CA LEU A 268 24.16 32.53 19.15
C LEU A 268 23.40 33.84 18.90
N ALA A 269 22.12 33.71 18.55
CA ALA A 269 21.22 34.85 18.48
C ALA A 269 20.98 35.43 19.88
N LYS A 270 20.72 36.73 19.97
CA LYS A 270 20.50 37.45 21.22
C LYS A 270 19.63 36.70 22.25
N LYS A 271 18.44 36.24 21.82
CA LYS A 271 17.51 35.51 22.70
C LYS A 271 18.09 34.18 23.19
N ALA A 272 18.75 33.42 22.32
CA ALA A 272 19.37 32.15 22.71
C ALA A 272 20.53 32.36 23.69
N ALA A 273 21.33 33.41 23.49
CA ALA A 273 22.39 33.79 24.41
C ALA A 273 21.84 34.19 25.79
N GLU A 274 20.78 34.99 25.85
CA GLU A 274 20.06 35.35 27.09
C GLU A 274 19.46 34.12 27.78
N ASP A 275 18.81 33.23 27.03
CA ASP A 275 18.21 31.99 27.53
C ASP A 275 19.26 31.06 28.16
N MET A 276 20.47 30.98 27.57
CA MET A 276 21.58 30.12 28.01
C MET A 276 22.55 30.78 29.01
N GLY A 277 22.50 32.11 29.17
CA GLY A 277 23.48 32.84 29.99
C GLY A 277 24.87 32.94 29.34
N LEU A 278 24.92 33.03 28.01
CA LEU A 278 26.14 33.13 27.20
C LEU A 278 26.19 34.48 26.45
N LEU A 279 27.27 34.72 25.70
CA LEU A 279 27.43 35.93 24.90
C LEU A 279 26.76 35.80 23.52
N GLU A 280 26.07 36.86 23.09
CA GLU A 280 25.57 36.97 21.71
C GLU A 280 26.74 36.86 20.73
N GLY A 281 26.53 36.12 19.63
CA GLY A 281 27.56 35.90 18.63
C GLY A 281 28.54 34.77 18.95
N THR A 282 28.45 34.10 20.11
CA THR A 282 29.25 32.90 20.41
C THR A 282 29.11 31.89 19.27
N PRO A 283 30.21 31.48 18.60
CA PRO A 283 30.17 30.53 17.48
C PRO A 283 29.36 29.26 17.79
N VAL A 284 28.47 28.89 16.86
CA VAL A 284 27.68 27.66 16.92
C VAL A 284 28.13 26.74 15.80
N GLY A 285 28.60 25.54 16.15
CA GLY A 285 28.97 24.52 15.15
C GLY A 285 27.75 23.79 14.58
N SER A 286 27.79 23.47 13.29
CA SER A 286 26.78 22.63 12.65
C SER A 286 26.70 21.28 13.36
N GLY A 287 25.48 20.88 13.73
CA GLY A 287 25.23 19.78 14.64
C GLY A 287 25.42 18.40 14.00
N LEU A 288 25.41 17.37 14.83
CA LEU A 288 25.45 15.96 14.41
C LEU A 288 24.34 15.16 15.08
N ILE A 289 23.97 14.04 14.47
CA ILE A 289 23.23 12.99 15.18
C ILE A 289 24.13 12.46 16.31
N ASP A 290 23.54 12.18 17.47
CA ASP A 290 24.22 11.73 18.69
C ASP A 290 25.28 10.63 18.47
N ALA A 291 24.98 9.61 17.67
CA ALA A 291 25.92 8.53 17.35
C ALA A 291 27.15 9.02 16.57
N TYR A 292 27.00 10.03 15.70
CA TYR A 292 28.12 10.63 14.95
C TYR A 292 28.92 11.60 15.83
N ALA A 293 28.28 12.31 16.76
CA ALA A 293 29.01 13.04 17.81
C ALA A 293 29.79 12.08 18.72
N GLY A 294 29.20 10.92 19.05
CA GLY A 294 29.88 9.83 19.74
C GLY A 294 31.08 9.29 18.97
N TRP A 295 30.95 9.11 17.65
CA TRP A 295 32.08 8.76 16.78
C TRP A 295 33.19 9.82 16.88
N LEU A 296 32.84 11.11 16.73
CA LEU A 296 33.76 12.24 16.80
C LEU A 296 34.54 12.26 18.13
N GLY A 297 33.83 12.08 19.24
CA GLY A 297 34.41 12.08 20.58
C GLY A 297 35.23 10.84 20.94
N THR A 298 35.17 9.76 20.14
CA THR A 298 35.79 8.46 20.48
C THR A 298 36.98 8.11 19.57
N VAL A 299 36.85 8.22 18.26
CA VAL A 299 37.85 7.64 17.32
C VAL A 299 39.18 8.40 17.28
N GLY A 300 39.20 9.64 17.76
CA GLY A 300 40.41 10.46 17.89
C GLY A 300 41.38 9.94 18.95
N ALA A 301 40.95 9.02 19.82
CA ALA A 301 41.77 8.54 20.94
C ALA A 301 43.10 7.94 20.46
N ARG A 302 44.18 8.39 21.11
CA ARG A 302 45.54 7.85 20.97
C ARG A 302 45.78 6.84 22.08
N CYS A 303 46.28 5.65 21.75
CA CYS A 303 46.51 4.64 22.78
C CYS A 303 47.77 4.97 23.59
N LEU A 304 47.77 4.60 24.86
CA LEU A 304 48.99 4.59 25.65
C LEU A 304 49.85 3.37 25.29
N VAL A 305 51.13 3.60 24.99
CA VAL A 305 52.16 2.59 24.67
C VAL A 305 53.28 2.60 25.71
N GLY A 306 54.20 1.63 25.63
CA GLY A 306 55.39 1.57 26.50
C GLY A 306 55.11 1.25 27.98
N GLY A 307 53.99 0.59 28.30
CA GLY A 307 53.58 0.32 29.69
C GLY A 307 52.74 1.43 30.32
N GLY A 308 52.16 2.33 29.50
CA GLY A 308 51.21 3.34 29.95
C GLY A 308 51.79 4.75 30.09
N SER A 309 53.04 4.97 29.69
CA SER A 309 53.78 6.24 29.88
C SER A 309 53.83 7.13 28.64
N GLU A 310 53.70 6.58 27.43
CA GLU A 310 53.82 7.33 26.17
C GLU A 310 52.55 7.23 25.33
N LEU A 311 52.21 8.27 24.56
CA LEU A 311 51.10 8.24 23.62
C LEU A 311 51.59 7.79 22.24
N GLU A 312 50.80 6.96 21.55
CA GLU A 312 51.01 6.65 20.12
C GLU A 312 51.16 7.94 19.29
N ALA A 313 51.85 7.85 18.15
CA ALA A 313 51.97 8.96 17.21
C ALA A 313 50.59 9.55 16.83
N HIS A 314 50.55 10.84 16.46
CA HIS A 314 49.32 11.45 15.95
C HIS A 314 48.87 10.68 14.70
N PRO A 315 47.67 10.08 14.72
CA PRO A 315 47.15 9.40 13.54
C PRO A 315 46.76 10.42 12.49
N SER A 316 46.92 10.09 11.21
CA SER A 316 46.37 10.92 10.13
C SER A 316 44.84 10.77 10.01
N VAL A 317 44.20 11.62 9.19
CA VAL A 317 42.79 11.48 8.84
C VAL A 317 42.55 10.15 8.10
N GLU A 318 43.50 9.71 7.28
CA GLU A 318 43.44 8.43 6.57
C GLU A 318 43.41 7.23 7.52
N GLU A 319 44.16 7.29 8.62
CA GLU A 319 44.18 6.23 9.63
C GLU A 319 42.81 6.00 10.28
N SER A 320 41.95 7.02 10.31
CA SER A 320 40.59 6.90 10.86
C SER A 320 39.71 5.93 10.08
N GLY A 321 40.00 5.66 8.80
CA GLY A 321 39.28 4.67 8.00
C GLY A 321 39.50 3.22 8.46
N HIS A 322 40.46 3.00 9.37
CA HIS A 322 40.72 1.72 10.01
C HIS A 322 40.15 1.64 11.43
N ARG A 323 39.43 2.67 11.89
CA ARG A 323 38.90 2.81 13.25
C ARG A 323 37.38 2.75 13.21
N LEU A 324 36.80 1.63 13.68
CA LEU A 324 35.35 1.51 13.83
C LEU A 324 34.94 2.02 15.20
N ALA A 325 34.08 3.05 15.28
CA ALA A 325 33.46 3.40 16.54
C ALA A 325 32.34 2.42 16.88
N VAL A 326 32.27 2.01 18.13
CA VAL A 326 31.20 1.21 18.72
C VAL A 326 30.58 2.09 19.81
N VAL A 327 29.60 2.89 19.42
CA VAL A 327 28.93 3.84 20.32
C VAL A 327 27.80 3.10 21.02
N ALA A 328 28.03 2.68 22.26
CA ALA A 328 27.21 1.69 22.95
C ALA A 328 26.35 2.30 24.07
N GLY A 329 25.04 2.03 24.02
CA GLY A 329 24.05 2.48 24.99
C GLY A 329 22.91 1.47 25.13
N THR A 330 21.66 1.94 25.08
CA THR A 330 20.46 1.06 25.01
C THR A 330 20.53 0.13 23.80
N SER A 331 20.92 0.71 22.66
CA SER A 331 21.33 0.08 21.40
C SER A 331 22.81 0.42 21.14
N THR A 332 23.41 -0.15 20.09
CA THR A 332 24.80 0.15 19.71
C THR A 332 24.90 0.51 18.24
N CYS A 333 25.60 1.59 17.92
CA CYS A 333 25.92 2.00 16.55
C CYS A 333 27.39 1.67 16.22
N HIS A 334 27.62 1.19 14.99
CA HIS A 334 28.94 0.81 14.46
C HIS A 334 29.27 1.69 13.27
N ILE A 335 30.12 2.70 13.46
CA ILE A 335 30.37 3.74 12.46
C ILE A 335 31.83 3.71 12.02
N VAL A 336 32.07 3.59 10.72
CA VAL A 336 33.40 3.64 10.09
C VAL A 336 33.36 4.58 8.90
N GLN A 337 34.48 5.27 8.66
CA GLN A 337 34.64 6.12 7.49
C GLN A 337 35.57 5.51 6.44
N SER A 338 35.47 6.00 5.21
CA SER A 338 36.28 5.57 4.08
C SER A 338 36.39 6.69 3.03
N LYS A 339 37.47 6.66 2.23
CA LYS A 339 37.67 7.65 1.15
C LYS A 339 36.74 7.40 -0.04
N GLU A 340 36.41 6.13 -0.27
CA GLU A 340 35.53 5.65 -1.33
C GLU A 340 34.15 5.27 -0.78
N GLY A 341 33.10 5.34 -1.62
CA GLY A 341 31.76 4.94 -1.21
C GLY A 341 31.60 3.42 -1.20
N VAL A 342 31.56 2.81 -0.01
CA VAL A 342 31.41 1.35 0.15
C VAL A 342 29.94 0.98 0.40
N PHE A 343 29.30 0.36 -0.59
CA PHE A 343 27.93 -0.13 -0.49
C PHE A 343 27.88 -1.52 0.17
N VAL A 344 27.12 -1.63 1.27
CA VAL A 344 27.01 -2.85 2.07
C VAL A 344 25.54 -3.15 2.34
N GLU A 345 25.08 -4.30 1.89
CA GLU A 345 23.70 -4.75 2.11
C GLU A 345 23.40 -4.87 3.61
N GLY A 346 22.25 -4.35 4.03
CA GLY A 346 21.82 -4.36 5.44
C GLY A 346 22.62 -3.47 6.40
N ILE A 347 23.50 -2.60 5.88
CA ILE A 347 24.19 -1.56 6.63
C ILE A 347 23.88 -0.20 6.00
N TRP A 348 23.62 0.79 6.83
CA TRP A 348 23.29 2.14 6.35
C TRP A 348 24.53 2.86 5.78
N GLY A 349 24.30 3.80 4.87
CA GLY A 349 25.33 4.43 4.06
C GLY A 349 25.60 3.66 2.75
N PRO A 350 26.62 4.06 1.99
CA PRO A 350 27.67 5.02 2.36
C PRO A 350 27.17 6.47 2.25
N TYR A 351 27.27 7.24 3.33
CA TYR A 351 26.88 8.65 3.38
C TYR A 351 28.06 9.57 3.06
N LYS A 352 27.92 10.48 2.09
CA LYS A 352 28.98 11.41 1.69
C LYS A 352 28.92 12.70 2.50
N ASN A 353 30.07 13.11 3.03
CA ASN A 353 30.29 14.34 3.79
C ASN A 353 29.52 14.48 5.14
N PRO A 354 29.09 13.42 5.85
CA PRO A 354 28.36 13.62 7.12
C PRO A 354 29.23 14.28 8.18
N VAL A 355 30.52 13.94 8.26
CA VAL A 355 31.48 14.54 9.20
C VAL A 355 32.53 15.37 8.45
N PHE A 356 33.38 14.73 7.65
CA PHE A 356 34.42 15.41 6.88
C PHE A 356 34.01 15.63 5.42
N PRO A 357 34.24 16.84 4.87
CA PRO A 357 34.18 17.05 3.43
C PRO A 357 35.07 16.04 2.68
N GLY A 358 34.53 15.42 1.64
CA GLY A 358 35.25 14.45 0.82
C GLY A 358 35.27 13.01 1.35
N TRP A 359 34.66 12.70 2.50
CA TRP A 359 34.67 11.36 3.09
C TRP A 359 33.31 10.67 3.09
N TRP A 360 33.30 9.34 3.05
CA TRP A 360 32.10 8.51 3.14
C TRP A 360 32.03 7.80 4.50
N MET A 361 30.83 7.55 5.01
CA MET A 361 30.63 6.77 6.25
C MET A 361 29.57 5.70 6.10
N ASN A 362 29.79 4.55 6.72
CA ASN A 362 28.80 3.49 6.89
C ASN A 362 28.40 3.38 8.36
N GLU A 363 27.12 3.06 8.60
CA GLU A 363 26.52 2.99 9.93
C GLU A 363 25.79 1.64 10.11
N GLY A 364 26.46 0.68 10.73
CA GLY A 364 25.83 -0.53 11.24
C GLY A 364 25.13 -0.27 12.57
N GLY A 365 24.25 -1.19 13.00
CA GLY A 365 23.71 -1.11 14.35
C GLY A 365 23.15 -2.42 14.90
N GLN A 366 23.15 -2.50 16.22
CA GLN A 366 22.49 -3.52 17.02
C GLN A 366 21.32 -2.88 17.77
N SER A 367 20.08 -3.30 17.47
CA SER A 367 18.86 -2.65 17.98
C SER A 367 18.71 -2.73 19.50
N ALA A 368 19.26 -3.75 20.15
CA ALA A 368 19.21 -3.92 21.59
C ALA A 368 20.52 -4.54 22.12
N THR A 369 21.24 -3.80 22.95
CA THR A 369 22.47 -4.27 23.61
C THR A 369 22.39 -4.02 25.11
N GLY A 370 22.42 -2.76 25.55
CA GLY A 370 22.18 -2.41 26.96
C GLY A 370 20.80 -2.85 27.43
N GLN A 371 19.78 -2.64 26.58
CA GLN A 371 18.42 -3.12 26.86
C GLN A 371 18.34 -4.64 26.94
N LEU A 372 19.13 -5.36 26.13
CA LEU A 372 19.17 -6.82 26.16
C LEU A 372 19.79 -7.32 27.46
N ILE A 373 20.89 -6.72 27.92
CA ILE A 373 21.53 -7.02 29.21
C ILE A 373 20.54 -6.79 30.35
N GLU A 374 19.87 -5.62 30.37
CA GLU A 374 18.88 -5.29 31.38
C GLU A 374 17.68 -6.25 31.34
N HIS A 375 17.18 -6.61 30.15
CA HIS A 375 16.08 -7.55 29.99
C HIS A 375 16.42 -8.92 30.61
N MET A 376 17.62 -9.44 30.35
CA MET A 376 18.06 -10.73 30.88
C MET A 376 18.17 -10.71 32.42
N ILE A 377 18.62 -9.60 33.00
CA ILE A 377 18.73 -9.46 34.46
C ILE A 377 17.35 -9.26 35.10
N SER A 378 16.55 -8.35 34.55
CA SER A 378 15.29 -7.90 35.15
C SER A 378 14.17 -8.95 35.09
N THR A 379 14.23 -9.87 34.13
CA THR A 379 13.23 -10.95 33.97
C THR A 379 13.62 -12.25 34.66
N HIS A 380 14.86 -12.39 35.13
CA HIS A 380 15.32 -13.60 35.79
C HIS A 380 14.83 -13.68 37.26
N PRO A 381 14.34 -14.84 37.74
CA PRO A 381 13.85 -14.98 39.13
C PRO A 381 14.90 -14.67 40.21
N ALA A 382 16.19 -14.80 39.89
CA ALA A 382 17.30 -14.47 40.79
C ALA A 382 17.59 -12.96 40.92
N LYS A 383 16.83 -12.08 40.24
CA LYS A 383 17.00 -10.62 40.29
C LYS A 383 17.06 -10.12 41.74
N ASP A 384 16.06 -10.42 42.55
CA ASP A 384 16.01 -9.89 43.92
C ASP A 384 17.18 -10.38 44.78
N ALA A 385 17.63 -11.62 44.56
CA ALA A 385 18.82 -12.17 45.22
C ALA A 385 20.11 -11.44 44.78
N LEU A 386 20.23 -11.10 43.49
CA LEU A 386 21.34 -10.29 42.97
C LEU A 386 21.37 -8.90 43.62
N TYR A 387 20.24 -8.17 43.62
CA TYR A 387 20.16 -6.84 44.21
C TYR A 387 20.39 -6.86 45.72
N LYS A 388 19.86 -7.87 46.42
CA LYS A 388 20.11 -8.06 47.85
C LYS A 388 21.59 -8.28 48.13
N LYS A 389 22.24 -9.19 47.40
CA LYS A 389 23.68 -9.48 47.56
C LYS A 389 24.55 -8.26 47.22
N ALA A 390 24.23 -7.55 46.14
CA ALA A 390 24.91 -6.31 45.77
C ALA A 390 24.82 -5.24 46.87
N LYS A 391 23.63 -5.08 47.48
CA LYS A 391 23.41 -4.16 48.61
C LYS A 391 24.17 -4.61 49.87
N GLU A 392 24.17 -5.90 50.18
CA GLU A 392 24.87 -6.47 51.34
C GLU A 392 26.39 -6.33 51.22
N GLU A 393 26.94 -6.51 50.01
CA GLU A 393 28.38 -6.40 49.75
C GLU A 393 28.83 -4.95 49.41
N GLY A 394 27.90 -4.01 49.22
CA GLY A 394 28.21 -2.65 48.78
C GLY A 394 28.83 -2.58 47.38
N LYS A 395 28.51 -3.55 46.51
CA LYS A 395 29.07 -3.67 45.14
C LYS A 395 28.02 -3.35 44.08
N ASN A 396 28.49 -3.02 42.87
CA ASN A 396 27.62 -2.97 41.70
C ASN A 396 27.11 -4.39 41.35
N ILE A 397 25.88 -4.50 40.86
CA ILE A 397 25.28 -5.77 40.43
C ILE A 397 26.15 -6.52 39.40
N TYR A 398 26.83 -5.82 38.49
CA TYR A 398 27.69 -6.45 37.48
C TYR A 398 28.93 -7.07 38.12
N THR A 399 29.52 -6.42 39.13
CA THR A 399 30.64 -6.99 39.90
C THR A 399 30.23 -8.27 40.62
N VAL A 400 29.02 -8.33 41.19
CA VAL A 400 28.51 -9.55 41.82
C VAL A 400 28.32 -10.69 40.81
N LEU A 401 27.87 -10.37 39.59
CA LEU A 401 27.77 -11.35 38.50
C LEU A 401 29.15 -11.84 38.06
N HIS A 402 30.14 -10.94 37.96
CA HIS A 402 31.53 -11.28 37.64
C HIS A 402 32.18 -12.17 38.71
N ASP A 403 32.03 -11.82 40.00
CA ASP A 403 32.51 -12.64 41.12
C ASP A 403 31.87 -14.03 41.11
N THR A 404 30.59 -14.11 40.71
CA THR A 404 29.87 -15.38 40.59
C THR A 404 30.41 -16.22 39.43
N LEU A 405 30.72 -15.60 38.27
CA LEU A 405 31.37 -16.27 37.14
C LEU A 405 32.76 -16.79 37.50
N GLU A 406 33.57 -15.99 38.18
CA GLU A 406 34.93 -16.39 38.57
C GLU A 406 34.91 -17.55 39.57
N ARG A 407 34.02 -17.51 40.56
CA ARG A 407 33.80 -18.63 41.47
C ARG A 407 33.43 -19.91 40.71
N LEU A 408 32.50 -19.84 39.76
CA LEU A 408 32.10 -20.99 38.94
C LEU A 408 33.27 -21.51 38.09
N ARG A 409 34.09 -20.61 37.52
CA ARG A 409 35.27 -20.96 36.72
C ARG A 409 36.25 -21.80 37.53
N VAL A 410 36.54 -21.36 38.76
CA VAL A 410 37.44 -22.05 39.70
C VAL A 410 36.84 -23.38 40.18
N GLU A 411 35.57 -23.39 40.59
CA GLU A 411 34.87 -24.60 41.07
C GLU A 411 34.80 -25.69 40.01
N GLN A 412 34.51 -25.33 38.76
CA GLN A 412 34.40 -26.26 37.63
C GLN A 412 35.73 -26.55 36.94
N LYS A 413 36.83 -25.90 37.36
CA LYS A 413 38.19 -26.09 36.84
C LYS A 413 38.30 -25.87 35.32
N VAL A 414 37.63 -24.85 34.81
CA VAL A 414 37.68 -24.47 33.40
C VAL A 414 38.60 -23.28 33.17
N ALA A 415 39.10 -23.12 31.95
CA ALA A 415 40.10 -22.10 31.63
C ALA A 415 39.51 -20.68 31.57
N SER A 416 38.25 -20.55 31.17
CA SER A 416 37.61 -19.25 30.90
C SER A 416 36.10 -19.24 31.17
N TYR A 417 35.51 -18.05 31.16
CA TYR A 417 34.05 -17.89 31.26
C TYR A 417 33.31 -18.37 29.99
N THR A 418 33.94 -18.25 28.82
CA THR A 418 33.36 -18.79 27.58
C THR A 418 33.29 -20.31 27.61
N GLU A 419 34.26 -20.98 28.25
CA GLU A 419 34.20 -22.42 28.48
C GLU A 419 33.06 -22.82 29.44
N LEU A 420 32.79 -22.04 30.51
CA LEU A 420 31.62 -22.25 31.38
C LEU A 420 30.30 -22.22 30.60
N THR A 421 30.22 -21.36 29.58
CA THR A 421 29.02 -21.18 28.78
C THR A 421 29.08 -21.92 27.45
N LYS A 422 30.01 -22.87 27.25
CA LYS A 422 30.24 -23.50 25.93
C LYS A 422 28.99 -24.10 25.31
N ASP A 423 28.12 -24.69 26.12
CA ASP A 423 26.87 -25.33 25.72
C ASP A 423 25.64 -24.38 25.74
N LEU A 424 25.82 -23.12 26.16
CA LEU A 424 24.80 -22.08 26.21
C LEU A 424 25.03 -21.05 25.08
N HIS A 425 24.05 -20.90 24.20
CA HIS A 425 24.13 -20.03 23.02
C HIS A 425 22.93 -19.09 22.99
N ILE A 426 23.19 -17.82 22.68
CA ILE A 426 22.16 -16.79 22.53
C ILE A 426 22.27 -16.18 21.14
N TYR A 427 21.12 -16.08 20.48
CA TYR A 427 20.92 -15.21 19.33
C TYR A 427 20.23 -13.92 19.83
N PRO A 428 20.84 -12.72 19.64
CA PRO A 428 20.52 -11.54 20.44
C PRO A 428 19.40 -10.65 19.89
N ASP A 429 18.83 -10.93 18.71
CA ASP A 429 17.81 -10.06 18.08
C ASP A 429 16.42 -10.16 18.72
N PHE A 430 16.31 -9.82 20.00
CA PHE A 430 15.05 -9.75 20.74
C PHE A 430 14.13 -8.64 20.19
N HIS A 431 14.70 -7.64 19.51
CA HIS A 431 14.00 -6.52 18.90
C HIS A 431 14.24 -6.42 17.38
N GLY A 432 14.37 -7.56 16.70
CA GLY A 432 14.72 -7.59 15.26
C GLY A 432 16.20 -7.32 15.01
N ASN A 433 16.64 -7.56 13.77
CA ASN A 433 18.01 -7.28 13.35
C ASN A 433 18.07 -6.01 12.50
N ARG A 434 18.85 -5.03 12.93
CA ARG A 434 19.19 -3.87 12.10
C ARG A 434 20.33 -4.19 11.12
N SER A 435 21.47 -4.65 11.62
CA SER A 435 22.62 -5.02 10.79
C SER A 435 23.26 -6.36 11.21
N PRO A 436 23.87 -7.09 10.25
CA PRO A 436 23.87 -6.84 8.80
C PRO A 436 22.68 -7.48 8.06
N ILE A 437 21.72 -8.11 8.77
CA ILE A 437 20.64 -8.89 8.14
C ILE A 437 19.50 -7.98 7.66
N ALA A 438 19.28 -6.84 8.33
CA ALA A 438 18.20 -5.89 8.03
C ALA A 438 16.80 -6.55 7.95
N ASP A 439 16.47 -7.37 8.95
CA ASP A 439 15.16 -8.00 9.09
C ASP A 439 14.56 -7.72 10.48
N PRO A 440 13.56 -6.83 10.59
CA PRO A 440 12.92 -6.52 11.87
C PRO A 440 12.10 -7.69 12.44
N ARG A 441 11.91 -8.76 11.66
CA ARG A 441 11.20 -9.98 12.09
C ARG A 441 12.12 -11.02 12.72
N MET A 442 13.45 -10.82 12.75
CA MET A 442 14.34 -11.68 13.53
C MET A 442 13.92 -11.66 15.01
N ARG A 443 14.02 -12.81 15.69
CA ARG A 443 13.70 -12.96 17.11
C ARG A 443 14.83 -13.65 17.84
N GLY A 444 15.01 -13.28 19.10
CA GLY A 444 16.03 -13.89 19.96
C GLY A 444 15.75 -15.36 20.26
N SER A 445 16.81 -16.13 20.50
CA SER A 445 16.71 -17.53 20.91
C SER A 445 17.80 -17.88 21.91
N ILE A 446 17.47 -18.75 22.87
CA ILE A 446 18.42 -19.27 23.87
C ILE A 446 18.44 -20.80 23.74
N ILE A 447 19.63 -21.36 23.49
CA ILE A 447 19.86 -22.81 23.33
C ILE A 447 20.80 -23.25 24.44
N GLY A 448 20.52 -24.38 25.10
CA GLY A 448 21.32 -24.89 26.22
C GLY A 448 20.74 -24.61 27.62
N LEU A 449 19.43 -24.35 27.71
CA LEU A 449 18.76 -24.15 29.00
C LEU A 449 18.76 -25.42 29.87
N THR A 450 18.94 -25.24 31.18
CA THR A 450 18.87 -26.30 32.19
C THR A 450 17.64 -26.13 33.10
N LEU A 451 17.42 -27.04 34.05
CA LEU A 451 16.32 -26.95 35.02
C LEU A 451 16.60 -26.03 36.21
N ASP A 452 17.79 -25.42 36.30
CA ASP A 452 18.06 -24.38 37.30
C ASP A 452 17.34 -23.10 36.89
N ARG A 453 16.37 -22.68 37.71
CA ARG A 453 15.44 -21.58 37.40
C ARG A 453 15.67 -20.31 38.19
N SER A 454 16.50 -20.35 39.25
CA SER A 454 16.50 -19.27 40.25
C SER A 454 17.83 -19.07 40.95
N SER A 455 18.87 -19.85 40.64
CA SER A 455 20.17 -19.60 41.25
C SER A 455 20.83 -18.34 40.68
N LEU A 456 21.64 -17.67 41.50
CA LEU A 456 22.49 -16.57 41.04
C LEU A 456 23.51 -17.04 40.00
N SER A 457 23.96 -18.30 40.08
CA SER A 457 24.86 -18.93 39.11
C SER A 457 24.23 -18.99 37.71
N SER A 458 22.97 -19.40 37.60
CA SER A 458 22.25 -19.47 36.32
C SER A 458 22.10 -18.10 35.67
N LEU A 459 21.80 -17.06 36.46
CA LEU A 459 21.77 -15.68 35.99
C LEU A 459 23.14 -15.20 35.50
N ALA A 460 24.20 -15.50 36.24
CA ALA A 460 25.57 -15.12 35.87
C ALA A 460 26.00 -15.76 34.54
N LEU A 461 25.70 -17.04 34.33
CA LEU A 461 25.96 -17.74 33.07
C LEU A 461 25.15 -17.15 31.89
N LEU A 462 23.86 -16.85 32.12
CA LEU A 462 23.01 -16.22 31.11
C LEU A 462 23.49 -14.81 30.73
N TYR A 463 23.92 -14.04 31.72
CA TYR A 463 24.54 -12.73 31.53
C TYR A 463 25.81 -12.84 30.67
N HIS A 464 26.73 -13.76 30.98
CA HIS A 464 27.94 -13.98 30.17
C HIS A 464 27.60 -14.38 28.73
N ALA A 465 26.67 -15.32 28.54
CA ALA A 465 26.23 -15.74 27.21
C ALA A 465 25.60 -14.58 26.42
N THR A 466 24.93 -13.64 27.11
CA THR A 466 24.37 -12.42 26.50
C THR A 466 25.48 -11.48 26.02
N LEU A 467 26.50 -11.23 26.83
CA LEU A 467 27.68 -10.45 26.41
C LEU A 467 28.40 -11.10 25.22
N THR A 468 28.52 -12.43 25.25
CA THR A 468 29.12 -13.21 24.14
C THR A 468 28.31 -13.01 22.86
N ALA A 469 26.98 -13.09 22.92
CA ALA A 469 26.12 -12.89 21.75
C ALA A 469 26.22 -11.47 21.16
N ILE A 470 26.33 -10.44 22.00
CA ILE A 470 26.55 -9.05 21.56
C ILE A 470 27.89 -8.94 20.82
N ALA A 471 28.95 -9.57 21.34
CA ALA A 471 30.27 -9.58 20.70
C ALA A 471 30.28 -10.35 19.37
N LEU A 472 29.61 -11.51 19.30
CA LEU A 472 29.48 -12.30 18.05
C LEU A 472 28.68 -11.56 16.97
N GLN A 473 27.63 -10.82 17.36
CA GLN A 473 26.90 -9.99 16.41
C GLN A 473 27.73 -8.77 15.96
N THR A 474 28.54 -8.18 16.85
CA THR A 474 29.51 -7.15 16.43
C THR A 474 30.51 -7.72 15.43
N ARG A 475 31.05 -8.92 15.67
CA ARG A 475 31.91 -9.62 14.69
C ARG A 475 31.21 -9.76 13.34
N SER A 476 29.93 -10.16 13.33
CA SER A 476 29.14 -10.27 12.10
C SER A 476 29.09 -8.96 11.30
N ILE A 477 28.93 -7.82 11.98
CA ILE A 477 28.96 -6.49 11.36
C ILE A 477 30.36 -6.18 10.81
N VAL A 478 31.41 -6.39 11.60
CA VAL A 478 32.81 -6.14 11.22
C VAL A 478 33.21 -6.99 10.01
N ASP A 479 32.92 -8.29 10.04
CA ASP A 479 33.23 -9.22 8.96
C ASP A 479 32.49 -8.81 7.67
N THR A 480 31.24 -8.37 7.77
CA THR A 480 30.45 -7.88 6.63
C THR A 480 31.02 -6.59 6.03
N LEU A 481 31.41 -5.62 6.86
CA LEU A 481 32.05 -4.38 6.42
C LEU A 481 33.38 -4.66 5.72
N ASN A 482 34.24 -5.46 6.35
CA ASN A 482 35.56 -5.79 5.81
C ASN A 482 35.47 -6.61 4.51
N ALA A 483 34.51 -7.53 4.39
CA ALA A 483 34.28 -8.30 3.17
C ALA A 483 33.87 -7.44 1.96
N LYS A 484 33.40 -6.21 2.19
CA LYS A 484 32.92 -5.29 1.14
C LYS A 484 33.89 -4.18 0.78
N GLY A 485 35.01 -4.03 1.50
CA GLY A 485 36.07 -3.08 1.14
C GLY A 485 36.58 -2.21 2.29
N HIS A 486 35.99 -2.30 3.48
CA HIS A 486 36.60 -1.72 4.68
C HIS A 486 37.80 -2.53 5.16
N SER A 487 38.66 -1.92 5.97
CA SER A 487 39.81 -2.58 6.57
C SER A 487 39.93 -2.19 8.05
N ILE A 488 38.93 -2.60 8.84
CA ILE A 488 38.84 -2.25 10.26
C ILE A 488 39.96 -2.96 11.04
N ARG A 489 40.81 -2.18 11.71
CA ARG A 489 41.92 -2.67 12.53
C ARG A 489 41.67 -2.53 14.02
N ARG A 490 40.90 -1.54 14.46
CA ARG A 490 40.61 -1.33 15.89
C ARG A 490 39.16 -0.93 16.10
N LEU A 491 38.57 -1.44 17.18
CA LEU A 491 37.26 -1.04 17.66
C LEU A 491 37.44 0.04 18.73
N TYR A 492 36.80 1.18 18.58
CA TYR A 492 36.83 2.29 19.54
C TYR A 492 35.49 2.34 20.26
N VAL A 493 35.43 1.87 21.50
CA VAL A 493 34.18 1.66 22.22
C VAL A 493 33.95 2.80 23.21
N SER A 494 32.74 3.36 23.20
CA SER A 494 32.30 4.38 24.15
C SER A 494 30.88 4.11 24.66
N GLY A 495 30.49 4.86 25.70
CA GLY A 495 29.19 4.74 26.35
C GLY A 495 29.17 3.69 27.47
N SER A 496 28.01 3.45 28.07
CA SER A 496 27.91 2.74 29.37
C SER A 496 28.43 1.30 29.35
N GLN A 497 28.47 0.67 28.17
CA GLN A 497 28.98 -0.70 28.02
C GLN A 497 30.51 -0.77 28.03
N ALA A 498 31.22 0.34 27.76
CA ALA A 498 32.69 0.38 27.77
C ALA A 498 33.28 0.06 29.17
N GLN A 499 32.50 0.30 30.22
CA GLN A 499 32.85 -0.01 31.61
C GLN A 499 32.79 -1.53 31.94
N ASN A 500 32.34 -2.36 31.00
CA ASN A 500 32.24 -3.81 31.19
C ASN A 500 33.47 -4.52 30.62
N SER A 501 34.44 -4.81 31.48
CA SER A 501 35.71 -5.47 31.11
C SER A 501 35.53 -6.80 30.42
N ILE A 502 34.58 -7.64 30.85
CA ILE A 502 34.28 -8.92 30.21
C ILE A 502 33.81 -8.70 28.76
N LEU A 503 32.91 -7.74 28.53
CA LEU A 503 32.44 -7.43 27.18
C LEU A 503 33.57 -6.89 26.29
N MET A 504 34.44 -6.03 26.81
CA MET A 504 35.57 -5.49 26.04
C MET A 504 36.54 -6.60 25.61
N GLN A 505 36.85 -7.53 26.51
CA GLN A 505 37.68 -8.69 26.19
C GLN A 505 36.98 -9.62 25.17
N LEU A 506 35.69 -9.90 25.35
CA LEU A 506 34.91 -10.69 24.40
C LEU A 506 34.84 -10.04 23.01
N LEU A 507 34.71 -8.72 22.92
CA LEU A 507 34.76 -8.00 21.64
C LEU A 507 36.12 -8.16 20.96
N ALA A 508 37.21 -7.98 21.71
CA ALA A 508 38.57 -8.15 21.20
C ALA A 508 38.81 -9.59 20.72
N ASP A 509 38.40 -10.60 21.50
CA ASP A 509 38.63 -12.01 21.18
C ASP A 509 37.71 -12.53 20.06
N ALA A 510 36.43 -12.15 20.08
CA ALA A 510 35.46 -12.61 19.09
C ALA A 510 35.76 -12.04 17.70
N CYS A 511 36.10 -10.74 17.63
CA CYS A 511 36.36 -10.04 16.37
C CYS A 511 37.80 -10.23 15.84
N TYR A 512 38.65 -10.95 16.58
CA TYR A 512 39.99 -11.31 16.11
C TYR A 512 39.94 -12.39 15.03
N THR A 513 40.65 -12.21 13.91
CA THR A 513 40.62 -13.15 12.77
C THR A 513 41.97 -13.75 12.37
N GLY A 514 43.09 -13.39 13.02
CA GLY A 514 44.42 -13.98 12.75
C GLY A 514 45.59 -12.98 12.78
N GLU A 515 46.82 -13.46 12.54
CA GLU A 515 48.08 -12.73 12.82
C GLU A 515 48.15 -11.32 12.22
N ALA A 516 48.13 -10.32 13.10
CA ALA A 516 48.55 -8.96 12.80
C ALA A 516 50.08 -8.96 12.56
N GLY A 517 50.50 -9.14 11.30
CA GLY A 517 51.93 -9.11 10.96
C GLY A 517 52.22 -9.21 9.47
N LYS A 518 52.69 -8.10 8.89
CA LYS A 518 53.16 -7.89 7.49
C LYS A 518 52.08 -7.87 6.39
N GLY A 519 51.00 -7.12 6.64
CA GLY A 519 49.99 -6.78 5.62
C GLY A 519 48.63 -7.48 5.74
N GLY A 520 48.32 -8.09 6.89
CA GLY A 520 47.04 -8.75 7.14
C GLY A 520 45.97 -7.82 7.72
N ASN A 521 44.74 -7.92 7.21
CA ASN A 521 43.53 -7.18 7.62
C ASN A 521 42.93 -7.64 8.97
N GLY A 522 43.74 -8.03 9.95
CA GLY A 522 43.28 -8.56 11.24
C GLY A 522 43.01 -7.45 12.27
N LEU A 523 41.99 -7.64 13.13
CA LEU A 523 41.72 -6.73 14.24
C LEU A 523 42.87 -6.77 15.27
N GLU A 524 43.42 -5.62 15.63
CA GLU A 524 44.48 -5.44 16.63
C GLU A 524 43.95 -5.43 18.07
N GLY A 525 42.71 -5.00 18.28
CA GLY A 525 42.05 -5.00 19.59
C GLY A 525 40.95 -3.95 19.74
N VAL A 526 40.53 -3.75 20.99
CA VAL A 526 39.49 -2.79 21.41
C VAL A 526 40.16 -1.65 22.16
N VAL A 527 39.82 -0.41 21.83
CA VAL A 527 40.27 0.81 22.51
C VAL A 527 39.10 1.37 23.30
N VAL A 528 39.32 1.60 24.59
CA VAL A 528 38.38 2.28 25.50
C VAL A 528 39.08 3.48 26.13
N SER A 529 38.33 4.47 26.60
CA SER A 529 38.93 5.62 27.29
C SER A 529 39.68 5.16 28.55
N ALA A 530 40.73 5.87 28.96
CA ALA A 530 41.46 5.53 30.19
C ALA A 530 40.56 5.54 31.44
N SER A 531 39.58 6.45 31.51
CA SER A 531 38.61 6.49 32.61
C SER A 531 37.69 5.26 32.62
N ASP A 532 37.16 4.87 31.45
CA ASP A 532 36.32 3.68 31.36
C ASP A 532 37.14 2.41 31.64
N ALA A 533 38.43 2.40 31.25
CA ALA A 533 39.35 1.31 31.57
C ALA A 533 39.65 1.22 33.08
N GLU A 534 39.82 2.35 33.77
CA GLU A 534 39.95 2.39 35.24
C GLU A 534 38.68 1.89 35.94
N ASP A 535 37.50 2.36 35.49
CA ASP A 535 36.20 1.95 36.04
C ASP A 535 35.90 0.47 35.76
N ALA A 536 36.33 -0.05 34.61
CA ALA A 536 36.26 -1.46 34.25
C ALA A 536 37.32 -2.33 34.96
N GLY A 537 38.27 -1.72 35.68
CA GLY A 537 39.37 -2.42 36.35
C GLY A 537 40.42 -3.01 35.41
N LEU A 538 40.51 -2.52 34.16
CA LEU A 538 41.49 -2.96 33.15
C LEU A 538 42.90 -2.39 33.41
N ILE A 539 42.99 -1.25 34.10
CA ILE A 539 44.25 -0.62 34.55
C ILE A 539 44.16 -0.23 36.03
N GLN A 540 45.31 -0.18 36.73
CA GLN A 540 45.34 0.32 38.12
C GLN A 540 45.01 1.81 38.16
N LYS A 541 44.18 2.23 39.12
CA LYS A 541 43.92 3.65 39.39
C LYS A 541 45.24 4.35 39.65
N ARG A 542 45.56 5.38 38.88
CA ARG A 542 46.75 6.20 39.14
C ARG A 542 46.56 6.92 40.48
N ASP A 543 47.50 6.69 41.41
CA ASP A 543 47.64 7.51 42.61
C ASP A 543 48.07 8.92 42.20
N VAL A 544 47.10 9.78 41.89
CA VAL A 544 47.34 11.21 41.76
C VAL A 544 47.40 11.76 43.17
N GLY A 545 48.62 11.88 43.70
CA GLY A 545 48.90 12.38 45.05
C GLY A 545 48.13 13.66 45.35
N GLY A 546 47.23 13.56 46.34
CA GLY A 546 46.35 14.64 46.78
C GLY A 546 45.31 14.09 47.75
N GLU A 547 45.69 13.88 49.01
CA GLU A 547 44.75 13.56 50.08
C GLU A 547 43.69 14.67 50.19
N GLY A 548 42.41 14.32 50.01
CA GLY A 548 41.29 15.16 50.45
C GLY A 548 40.48 15.88 49.37
N ARG A 549 40.07 15.23 48.28
CA ARG A 549 38.83 15.59 47.56
C ARG A 549 38.32 14.41 46.75
N ARG A 550 37.28 13.71 47.23
CA ARG A 550 36.49 12.82 46.38
C ARG A 550 35.66 13.69 45.45
N ASP A 551 36.27 14.22 44.39
CA ASP A 551 35.50 14.76 43.28
C ASP A 551 34.73 13.60 42.67
N LYS A 552 33.41 13.69 42.70
CA LYS A 552 32.54 12.95 41.78
C LYS A 552 32.93 13.40 40.36
N ARG A 553 33.98 12.81 39.78
CA ARG A 553 34.27 13.00 38.36
C ARG A 553 33.02 12.55 37.61
N VAL A 554 32.33 13.50 37.01
CA VAL A 554 31.14 13.23 36.20
C VAL A 554 31.62 12.39 35.02
N GLY A 555 31.12 11.15 34.92
CA GLY A 555 31.51 10.22 33.85
C GLY A 555 31.38 10.87 32.48
N VAL A 556 32.45 10.82 31.69
CA VAL A 556 32.55 11.45 30.37
C VAL A 556 31.63 10.72 29.39
N SER A 557 30.61 11.39 28.86
CA SER A 557 29.94 10.91 27.65
C SER A 557 30.75 11.40 26.45
N ALA A 558 31.35 10.47 25.70
CA ALA A 558 32.07 10.79 24.46
C ALA A 558 31.20 11.60 23.47
N VAL A 559 29.88 11.40 23.52
CA VAL A 559 28.90 12.15 22.72
C VAL A 559 28.95 13.65 23.02
N VAL A 560 28.81 14.04 24.30
CA VAL A 560 28.84 15.46 24.73
C VAL A 560 30.19 16.10 24.40
N LEU A 561 31.29 15.37 24.57
CA LEU A 561 32.62 15.87 24.20
C LEU A 561 32.73 16.07 22.67
N GLY A 562 32.17 15.17 21.88
CA GLY A 562 32.02 15.34 20.44
C GLY A 562 31.26 16.62 20.08
N ALA A 563 30.15 16.92 20.73
CA ALA A 563 29.47 18.21 20.54
C ALA A 563 30.34 19.41 20.91
N ALA A 564 31.15 19.34 21.97
CA ALA A 564 32.09 20.42 22.31
C ALA A 564 33.15 20.64 21.21
N MET A 565 33.62 19.57 20.55
CA MET A 565 34.53 19.66 19.40
C MET A 565 33.89 20.41 18.22
N LEU A 566 32.57 20.26 17.99
CA LEU A 566 31.84 21.03 16.98
C LEU A 566 31.88 22.53 17.29
N GLY A 567 31.69 22.90 18.57
CA GLY A 567 31.82 24.28 19.03
C GLY A 567 33.24 24.83 18.85
N ARG A 568 34.26 24.00 19.13
CA ARG A 568 35.67 24.36 18.91
C ARG A 568 35.98 24.56 17.43
N MET A 569 35.49 23.67 16.55
CA MET A 569 35.66 23.79 15.11
C MET A 569 35.05 25.11 14.60
N ALA A 570 33.86 25.47 15.06
CA ALA A 570 33.21 26.72 14.68
C ALA A 570 34.03 27.95 15.12
N HIS A 571 34.55 27.94 16.35
CA HIS A 571 35.43 28.99 16.84
C HIS A 571 36.70 29.11 16.01
N VAL A 572 37.43 28.01 15.78
CA VAL A 572 38.69 28.02 15.03
C VAL A 572 38.48 28.55 13.60
N LEU A 573 37.41 28.12 12.93
CA LEU A 573 37.10 28.61 11.60
C LEU A 573 36.70 30.09 11.61
N SER A 574 35.98 30.56 12.64
CA SER A 574 35.61 31.98 12.74
C SER A 574 36.82 32.92 12.85
N LEU A 575 37.90 32.48 13.50
CA LEU A 575 39.17 33.23 13.55
C LEU A 575 39.88 33.25 12.19
N SER A 576 39.87 32.12 11.47
CA SER A 576 40.55 32.01 10.16
C SER A 576 39.89 32.85 9.06
N VAL A 577 38.58 33.12 9.15
CA VAL A 577 37.86 33.98 8.20
C VAL A 577 38.26 35.45 8.35
N GLU A 578 38.69 35.89 9.52
CA GLU A 578 39.21 37.24 9.74
C GLU A 578 40.63 37.43 9.16
N GLU A 579 41.39 36.33 8.99
CA GLU A 579 42.78 36.34 8.52
C GLU A 579 42.95 35.96 7.03
N ALA A 580 42.00 35.26 6.40
CA ALA A 580 42.13 34.75 5.03
C ALA A 580 41.19 35.44 4.01
N GLN A 581 41.78 36.06 2.98
CA GLN A 581 41.06 36.60 1.79
C GLN A 581 40.64 35.51 0.78
N GLU A 582 40.99 34.24 1.01
CA GLU A 582 40.58 33.07 0.22
C GLU A 582 40.03 31.99 1.16
N GLY A 583 38.87 31.40 0.84
CA GLY A 583 38.19 30.42 1.69
C GLY A 583 39.03 29.15 1.92
N THR A 584 39.03 28.63 3.14
CA THR A 584 39.72 27.39 3.54
C THR A 584 39.26 26.19 2.68
N SER A 585 40.20 25.41 2.14
CA SER A 585 39.88 24.21 1.35
C SER A 585 39.20 23.12 2.19
N ASP A 586 38.48 22.21 1.53
CA ASP A 586 37.76 21.12 2.19
C ASP A 586 38.69 20.11 2.85
N GLU A 587 39.86 19.84 2.25
CA GLU A 587 40.92 19.04 2.89
C GLU A 587 41.41 19.69 4.18
N ARG A 588 41.63 21.01 4.15
CA ARG A 588 42.13 21.74 5.32
C ARG A 588 41.10 21.77 6.46
N LYS A 589 39.80 21.89 6.14
CA LYS A 589 38.73 21.77 7.15
C LYS A 589 38.71 20.38 7.79
N ALA A 590 38.93 19.32 7.00
CA ALA A 590 38.99 17.96 7.51
C ALA A 590 40.18 17.75 8.45
N GLU A 591 41.36 18.26 8.08
CA GLU A 591 42.56 18.25 8.94
C GLU A 591 42.31 18.98 10.26
N ILE A 592 41.77 20.21 10.23
CA ILE A 592 41.51 21.00 11.44
C ILE A 592 40.57 20.26 12.41
N LEU A 593 39.47 19.70 11.89
CA LEU A 593 38.54 18.96 12.75
C LEU A 593 39.18 17.68 13.30
N TRP A 594 40.00 16.97 12.53
CA TRP A 594 40.72 15.79 13.01
C TRP A 594 41.79 16.14 14.06
N ASP A 595 42.52 17.25 13.89
CA ASP A 595 43.46 17.75 14.89
C ASP A 595 42.71 18.06 16.20
N ILE A 596 41.58 18.78 16.12
CA ILE A 596 40.71 19.03 17.27
C ILE A 596 40.28 17.72 17.95
N MET A 597 39.87 16.71 17.18
CA MET A 597 39.47 15.41 17.73
C MET A 597 40.63 14.73 18.46
N THR A 598 41.80 14.64 17.83
CA THR A 598 42.96 13.95 18.43
C THR A 598 43.53 14.68 19.65
N GLU A 599 43.34 16.00 19.74
CA GLU A 599 43.71 16.81 20.91
C GLU A 599 42.69 16.72 22.04
N MET A 600 41.39 16.76 21.72
CA MET A 600 40.33 16.80 22.74
C MET A 600 39.91 15.41 23.22
N THR A 601 40.10 14.34 22.44
CA THR A 601 39.75 12.99 22.89
C THR A 601 40.77 12.49 23.92
N PRO A 602 40.32 12.04 25.11
CA PRO A 602 41.22 11.50 26.12
C PRO A 602 42.02 10.28 25.61
N PRO A 603 43.21 10.03 26.19
CA PRO A 603 43.99 8.82 25.88
C PRO A 603 43.17 7.54 26.07
N GLY A 604 43.37 6.61 25.13
CA GLY A 604 42.76 5.28 25.16
C GLY A 604 43.67 4.21 25.74
N VAL A 605 43.06 3.12 26.22
CA VAL A 605 43.72 1.88 26.62
C VAL A 605 43.34 0.80 25.62
N LEU A 606 44.35 0.15 25.05
CA LEU A 606 44.16 -0.98 24.14
C LEU A 606 43.97 -2.27 24.95
N VAL A 607 42.84 -2.93 24.74
CA VAL A 607 42.54 -4.30 25.16
C VAL A 607 42.85 -5.22 23.97
N PRO A 608 44.01 -5.90 23.96
CA PRO A 608 44.35 -6.80 22.88
C PRO A 608 43.55 -8.11 23.00
N PRO A 609 43.38 -8.85 21.88
CA PRO A 609 42.93 -10.23 21.95
C PRO A 609 43.86 -11.03 22.86
N ALA A 610 43.33 -11.88 23.73
CA ALA A 610 44.09 -12.68 24.70
C ALA A 610 45.10 -13.64 24.02
N THR A 611 44.97 -13.86 22.72
CA THR A 611 45.87 -14.69 21.90
C THR A 611 47.06 -13.94 21.30
N ALA A 612 47.03 -12.61 21.29
CA ALA A 612 48.05 -11.77 20.67
C ALA A 612 49.38 -11.88 21.45
N GLY A 613 50.31 -12.71 20.95
CA GLY A 613 51.66 -12.87 21.50
C GLY A 613 52.15 -14.32 21.70
N SER A 614 51.27 -15.32 21.65
CA SER A 614 51.64 -16.72 21.94
C SER A 614 51.93 -17.59 20.72
N GLY A 615 51.69 -17.10 19.50
CA GLY A 615 51.85 -17.85 18.25
C GLY A 615 50.95 -19.09 18.11
N LYS A 616 50.05 -19.35 19.08
CA LYS A 616 49.09 -20.46 19.09
C LYS A 616 47.69 -19.94 19.35
N VAL A 617 46.71 -20.36 18.54
CA VAL A 617 45.30 -20.06 18.77
C VAL A 617 44.87 -20.67 20.13
N SER A 618 44.43 -19.83 21.07
CA SER A 618 43.98 -20.27 22.40
C SER A 618 42.72 -21.14 22.29
N LEU A 619 42.47 -21.96 23.33
CA LEU A 619 41.20 -22.69 23.46
C LEU A 619 40.01 -21.73 23.42
N GLU A 620 40.13 -20.58 24.09
CA GLU A 620 39.12 -19.52 24.10
C GLU A 620 38.70 -19.10 22.69
N LYS A 621 39.68 -18.79 21.84
CA LYS A 621 39.41 -18.36 20.48
C LYS A 621 38.72 -19.45 19.65
N LYS A 622 39.14 -20.71 19.80
CA LYS A 622 38.50 -21.85 19.12
C LYS A 622 37.04 -22.02 19.55
N ILE A 623 36.74 -21.84 20.83
CA ILE A 623 35.36 -21.91 21.34
C ILE A 623 34.54 -20.74 20.76
N LEU A 624 35.09 -19.51 20.74
CA LEU A 624 34.41 -18.35 20.16
C LEU A 624 34.16 -18.50 18.66
N ASP A 625 35.10 -19.07 17.90
CA ASP A 625 34.91 -19.36 16.47
C ASP A 625 33.80 -20.39 16.26
N ALA A 626 33.80 -21.49 17.01
CA ALA A 626 32.71 -22.46 16.96
C ALA A 626 31.37 -21.84 17.37
N LYS A 627 31.35 -20.97 18.39
CA LYS A 627 30.15 -20.24 18.79
C LYS A 627 29.69 -19.26 17.71
N TYR A 628 30.61 -18.65 16.96
CA TYR A 628 30.26 -17.79 15.83
C TYR A 628 29.64 -18.57 14.68
N GLU A 629 30.16 -19.76 14.35
CA GLU A 629 29.55 -20.66 13.37
C GLU A 629 28.12 -21.03 13.79
N ILE A 630 27.91 -21.39 15.07
CA ILE A 630 26.57 -21.69 15.63
C ILE A 630 25.67 -20.45 15.58
N PHE A 631 26.20 -19.26 15.86
CA PHE A 631 25.46 -18.00 15.78
C PHE A 631 24.96 -17.75 14.36
N VAL A 632 25.82 -17.90 13.35
CA VAL A 632 25.47 -17.75 11.93
C VAL A 632 24.50 -18.84 11.50
N GLU A 633 24.71 -20.08 11.91
CA GLU A 633 23.78 -21.18 11.64
C GLU A 633 22.39 -20.89 12.24
N THR A 634 22.32 -20.29 13.43
CA THR A 634 21.06 -19.93 14.07
C THR A 634 20.27 -18.92 13.24
N VAL A 635 20.93 -17.96 12.58
CA VAL A 635 20.30 -17.04 11.62
C VAL A 635 19.60 -17.82 10.51
N GLU A 636 20.35 -18.73 9.87
CA GLU A 636 19.88 -19.50 8.73
C GLU A 636 18.80 -20.52 9.12
N ILE A 637 18.94 -21.16 10.28
CA ILE A 637 17.90 -22.01 10.87
C ILE A 637 16.62 -21.21 11.07
N GLN A 638 16.72 -20.01 11.65
CA GLN A 638 15.56 -19.18 11.94
C GLN A 638 14.87 -18.71 10.66
N LYS A 639 15.64 -18.26 9.65
CA LYS A 639 15.12 -17.93 8.32
C LYS A 639 14.46 -19.15 7.68
N ARG A 640 15.12 -20.30 7.65
CA ARG A 640 14.57 -21.55 7.09
C ARG A 640 13.30 -22.00 7.80
N TRP A 641 13.26 -21.92 9.13
CA TRP A 641 12.06 -22.27 9.91
C TRP A 641 10.95 -21.27 9.67
N ARG A 642 11.25 -19.97 9.60
CA ARG A 642 10.28 -18.95 9.22
C ARG A 642 9.80 -19.14 7.80
N ASP A 643 10.65 -19.37 6.82
CA ASP A 643 10.24 -19.65 5.46
C ASP A 643 9.42 -20.94 5.38
N LYS A 644 9.77 -21.97 6.16
CA LYS A 644 8.95 -23.17 6.28
C LYS A 644 7.61 -22.85 6.93
N MET A 645 7.56 -22.04 7.99
CA MET A 645 6.32 -21.63 8.64
C MET A 645 5.51 -20.71 7.76
N ASP A 646 6.06 -19.68 7.13
CA ASP A 646 5.43 -18.78 6.18
C ASP A 646 5.02 -19.52 4.92
N ARG A 647 5.76 -20.55 4.48
CA ARG A 647 5.35 -21.42 3.39
C ARG A 647 4.22 -22.32 3.84
N LEU A 648 4.32 -23.01 4.97
CA LEU A 648 3.25 -23.83 5.53
C LEU A 648 2.05 -23.00 5.93
N THR A 649 2.23 -21.75 6.31
CA THR A 649 1.17 -20.83 6.70
C THR A 649 0.64 -20.24 5.42
N ARG A 650 1.43 -19.94 4.39
CA ARG A 650 0.91 -19.66 3.03
C ARG A 650 0.26 -20.88 2.40
N GLU A 651 0.67 -22.12 2.68
CA GLU A 651 0.18 -23.39 2.10
C GLU A 651 -1.01 -23.94 2.87
N TYR A 652 -1.00 -23.85 4.20
CA TYR A 652 -2.12 -24.07 5.09
C TYR A 652 -3.09 -22.95 4.85
N TRP A 653 -2.70 -21.69 4.82
CA TRP A 653 -3.56 -20.66 4.27
C TRP A 653 -3.79 -20.85 2.76
N VAL A 654 -3.12 -21.66 1.95
CA VAL A 654 -3.58 -21.96 0.56
C VAL A 654 -4.48 -23.21 0.51
N GLY A 655 -4.50 -24.01 1.59
CA GLY A 655 -5.34 -25.18 1.84
C GLY A 655 -6.49 -24.98 2.84
N TYR A 656 -6.49 -23.87 3.59
CA TYR A 656 -7.42 -23.35 4.59
C TYR A 656 -7.79 -21.88 4.34
N GLN A 657 -6.97 -21.04 3.66
CA GLN A 657 -7.62 -20.18 2.68
C GLN A 657 -7.95 -21.15 1.56
N CYS A 658 -9.20 -21.10 1.17
CA CYS A 658 -9.56 -21.43 -0.18
C CYS A 658 -8.82 -20.44 -1.11
N HIS A 659 -7.49 -20.58 -1.33
CA HIS A 659 -6.61 -19.63 -2.02
C HIS A 659 -6.61 -18.21 -1.36
N PRO A 660 -5.64 -17.31 -1.61
CA PRO A 660 -5.82 -15.87 -1.34
C PRO A 660 -7.09 -15.32 -2.01
N ALA A 661 -7.66 -16.08 -2.95
CA ALA A 661 -8.98 -15.89 -3.50
C ALA A 661 -10.12 -16.09 -2.49
N ALA A 662 -10.08 -16.76 -1.33
CA ALA A 662 -11.26 -16.91 -0.47
C ALA A 662 -11.53 -15.73 0.46
N LYS A 663 -10.50 -15.12 1.05
CA LYS A 663 -10.65 -13.82 1.71
C LYS A 663 -10.83 -12.72 0.66
N LYS A 664 -10.15 -12.81 -0.49
CA LYS A 664 -10.55 -12.12 -1.74
C LYS A 664 -11.75 -12.79 -2.48
N CYS A 665 -12.63 -13.57 -1.87
CA CYS A 665 -13.87 -14.05 -2.56
C CYS A 665 -15.05 -13.76 -1.65
N LEU A 666 -14.86 -13.81 -0.34
CA LEU A 666 -15.77 -13.25 0.66
C LEU A 666 -15.63 -11.74 0.82
N SER A 667 -14.49 -11.13 0.49
CA SER A 667 -14.39 -9.69 0.33
C SER A 667 -14.32 -9.30 -1.14
N TYR A 668 -13.58 -9.97 -2.03
CA TYR A 668 -13.51 -9.57 -3.46
C TYR A 668 -14.55 -10.22 -4.36
N GLY A 669 -15.20 -11.33 -3.97
CA GLY A 669 -16.29 -11.96 -4.73
C GLY A 669 -17.63 -11.39 -4.30
N VAL A 670 -17.84 -11.25 -2.99
CA VAL A 670 -18.88 -10.43 -2.36
C VAL A 670 -18.70 -8.97 -2.76
N ASN A 671 -17.55 -8.32 -2.58
CA ASN A 671 -17.34 -6.95 -3.10
C ASN A 671 -17.19 -6.86 -4.62
N ARG A 672 -16.91 -7.89 -5.43
CA ARG A 672 -17.07 -7.77 -6.91
C ARG A 672 -18.53 -7.87 -7.31
N ILE A 673 -19.29 -8.80 -6.73
CA ILE A 673 -20.74 -8.86 -6.87
C ILE A 673 -21.33 -7.50 -6.44
N PHE A 674 -20.83 -6.90 -5.35
CA PHE A 674 -21.30 -5.64 -4.77
C PHE A 674 -20.64 -4.34 -5.30
N ASN A 675 -19.51 -4.40 -6.01
CA ASN A 675 -18.82 -3.28 -6.70
C ASN A 675 -19.05 -3.28 -8.22
N LEU A 676 -19.81 -4.23 -8.76
CA LEU A 676 -20.44 -4.10 -10.08
C LEU A 676 -21.58 -3.07 -10.01
N LYS A 677 -21.24 -1.83 -9.67
CA LYS A 677 -22.18 -0.72 -9.48
C LYS A 677 -22.68 -0.11 -10.79
N SER A 678 -22.24 -0.58 -11.96
CA SER A 678 -22.46 0.16 -13.21
C SER A 678 -23.30 -0.52 -14.29
N ASN A 679 -23.63 -1.82 -14.26
CA ASN A 679 -24.27 -2.48 -15.43
C ASN A 679 -25.37 -3.53 -15.14
N PHE A 680 -25.88 -3.66 -13.91
CA PHE A 680 -26.95 -4.65 -13.62
C PHE A 680 -28.37 -4.08 -13.77
N ALA A 681 -29.29 -4.91 -14.26
CA ALA A 681 -30.73 -4.60 -14.29
C ALA A 681 -31.27 -4.33 -12.87
N PRO A 682 -32.32 -3.49 -12.70
CA PRO A 682 -32.85 -3.07 -11.40
C PRO A 682 -33.19 -4.24 -10.46
N ASP A 683 -33.71 -5.33 -11.00
CA ASP A 683 -34.13 -6.52 -10.23
C ASP A 683 -32.94 -7.27 -9.62
N ALA A 684 -31.81 -7.32 -10.33
CA ALA A 684 -30.56 -7.90 -9.83
C ALA A 684 -29.94 -7.05 -8.70
N GLN A 685 -30.11 -5.72 -8.74
CA GLN A 685 -29.68 -4.83 -7.65
C GLN A 685 -30.55 -5.00 -6.39
N ALA A 686 -31.86 -5.27 -6.55
CA ALA A 686 -32.77 -5.55 -5.43
C ALA A 686 -32.42 -6.89 -4.75
N ALA A 687 -32.14 -7.94 -5.53
CA ALA A 687 -31.67 -9.23 -5.02
C ALA A 687 -30.32 -9.10 -4.29
N LEU A 688 -29.41 -8.28 -4.81
CA LEU A 688 -28.14 -7.92 -4.16
C LEU A 688 -28.36 -7.24 -2.80
N LYS A 689 -29.25 -6.24 -2.74
CA LYS A 689 -29.57 -5.51 -1.49
C LYS A 689 -30.17 -6.45 -0.44
N LEU A 690 -31.02 -7.39 -0.88
CA LEU A 690 -31.58 -8.43 0.00
C LEU A 690 -30.47 -9.33 0.56
N LEU A 691 -29.54 -9.80 -0.28
CA LEU A 691 -28.36 -10.57 0.14
C LEU A 691 -27.48 -9.81 1.14
N LYS A 692 -27.23 -8.51 0.90
CA LYS A 692 -26.50 -7.61 1.82
C LYS A 692 -27.15 -7.54 3.21
N ALA A 693 -28.47 -7.41 3.25
CA ALA A 693 -29.22 -7.36 4.50
C ALA A 693 -29.21 -8.70 5.25
N LEU A 694 -29.24 -9.84 4.54
CA LEU A 694 -29.34 -11.18 5.15
C LEU A 694 -27.98 -11.75 5.60
N VAL A 695 -26.84 -11.29 5.05
CA VAL A 695 -25.47 -11.69 5.45
C VAL A 695 -25.02 -11.00 6.76
N GLY A 696 -25.74 -9.99 7.25
CA GLY A 696 -25.44 -9.36 8.55
C GLY A 696 -24.13 -8.54 8.57
N LEU A 697 -23.66 -8.08 7.41
CA LEU A 697 -22.62 -7.04 7.36
C LEU A 697 -23.25 -5.71 7.77
N ARG A 698 -23.31 -5.43 9.07
CA ARG A 698 -23.48 -4.05 9.55
C ARG A 698 -22.29 -3.26 9.05
N ALA A 699 -22.56 -2.29 8.19
CA ALA A 699 -21.62 -1.27 7.76
C ALA A 699 -21.07 -0.54 8.99
N GLY A 700 -19.81 -0.83 9.33
CA GLY A 700 -19.03 -0.01 10.23
C GLY A 700 -18.32 1.08 9.42
N PHE A 701 -18.82 2.29 9.60
CA PHE A 701 -18.22 3.61 9.37
C PHE A 701 -18.49 4.35 8.05
N ALA A 702 -18.91 5.58 8.28
CA ALA A 702 -19.74 6.45 7.49
C ALA A 702 -18.96 7.26 6.43
N TRP A 703 -19.63 7.47 5.30
CA TRP A 703 -19.58 8.75 4.59
C TRP A 703 -20.67 9.62 5.22
N GLU A 704 -20.29 10.69 5.91
CA GLU A 704 -21.23 11.75 6.28
C GLU A 704 -21.24 12.83 5.20
N SER A 705 -22.43 13.14 4.70
CA SER A 705 -22.78 14.51 4.35
C SER A 705 -24.12 14.81 5.02
N SER A 706 -24.02 15.68 6.02
CA SER A 706 -24.97 16.25 6.97
C SER A 706 -26.35 16.67 6.42
N GLY A 707 -27.38 16.52 7.27
CA GLY A 707 -28.65 17.23 7.08
C GLY A 707 -29.83 16.79 7.96
N ILE A 708 -30.06 17.54 9.05
CA ILE A 708 -31.37 17.95 9.59
C ILE A 708 -32.11 17.04 10.62
N LYS A 709 -32.06 17.54 11.87
CA LYS A 709 -33.10 17.78 12.91
C LYS A 709 -34.02 16.65 13.42
N SER A 710 -33.88 16.44 14.74
CA SER A 710 -34.88 16.14 15.79
C SER A 710 -36.32 15.76 15.41
N GLN A 711 -36.84 14.67 15.99
CA GLN A 711 -37.90 14.72 17.01
C GLN A 711 -38.29 13.30 17.53
N THR A 712 -38.08 13.11 18.83
CA THR A 712 -38.90 12.41 19.83
C THR A 712 -40.14 11.59 19.39
N THR A 713 -40.26 10.32 19.85
CA THR A 713 -41.16 9.85 20.94
C THR A 713 -41.50 8.33 20.87
N TRP A 714 -41.21 7.64 21.99
CA TRP A 714 -41.94 6.55 22.70
C TRP A 714 -42.63 5.39 21.95
N PHE A 715 -42.32 4.14 22.36
CA PHE A 715 -43.31 3.23 22.99
C PHE A 715 -42.60 2.15 23.84
N ALA A 716 -43.01 2.07 25.10
CA ALA A 716 -42.58 1.12 26.13
C ALA A 716 -43.34 -0.21 26.03
N PHE A 717 -42.72 -1.33 26.46
CA PHE A 717 -43.43 -2.47 27.05
C PHE A 717 -42.57 -3.14 28.16
N PRO A 718 -43.20 -3.79 29.18
CA PRO A 718 -42.69 -3.88 30.55
C PRO A 718 -42.35 -5.36 30.96
N PRO A 719 -42.27 -5.74 32.25
CA PRO A 719 -41.08 -6.34 32.86
C PRO A 719 -41.19 -7.87 33.05
N LEU A 720 -40.07 -8.58 32.98
CA LEU A 720 -39.98 -9.95 33.50
C LEU A 720 -38.92 -10.07 34.58
N THR A 721 -39.33 -10.80 35.60
CA THR A 721 -38.91 -10.78 36.99
C THR A 721 -37.62 -11.55 37.28
N ARG A 722 -36.91 -11.01 38.28
CA ARG A 722 -35.80 -11.54 39.09
C ARG A 722 -35.59 -13.06 39.08
N HIS A 723 -34.34 -13.48 38.89
CA HIS A 723 -33.54 -14.14 39.93
C HIS A 723 -32.05 -14.00 39.59
N SER A 724 -31.33 -13.21 40.40
CA SER A 724 -29.89 -12.98 40.30
C SER A 724 -29.30 -13.16 41.71
N PRO A 725 -28.16 -13.86 41.87
CA PRO A 725 -27.33 -13.78 43.05
C PRO A 725 -26.27 -12.71 42.79
N PHE A 726 -26.64 -11.44 42.83
CA PHE A 726 -25.66 -10.34 42.89
C PHE A 726 -25.93 -9.51 44.15
N PRO A 727 -24.89 -9.25 44.98
CA PRO A 727 -25.03 -8.36 46.12
C PRO A 727 -25.39 -6.95 45.64
N ASN A 728 -26.35 -6.35 46.32
CA ASN A 728 -26.78 -4.97 46.12
C ASN A 728 -25.59 -4.01 46.12
N PHE A 729 -25.34 -3.32 45.00
CA PHE A 729 -24.68 -2.02 45.06
C PHE A 729 -25.75 -0.94 45.03
N MET A 730 -25.85 -0.28 46.17
CA MET A 730 -26.74 0.83 46.44
C MET A 730 -26.46 1.99 45.48
N SER A 731 -27.54 2.68 45.11
CA SER A 731 -27.51 4.05 44.65
C SER A 731 -26.83 4.94 45.70
N SER A 732 -25.71 5.56 45.37
CA SER A 732 -25.22 6.73 46.11
C SER A 732 -24.51 7.69 45.16
N SER A 733 -25.29 8.66 44.67
CA SER A 733 -24.79 10.00 44.41
C SER A 733 -24.27 10.58 45.73
N THR A 734 -23.00 10.39 46.03
CA THR A 734 -22.33 11.08 47.13
C THR A 734 -20.91 11.37 46.69
N TYR A 735 -20.71 12.63 46.33
CA TYR A 735 -19.55 13.45 46.64
C TYR A 735 -18.20 12.71 46.70
N MET A 736 -17.34 12.98 45.72
CA MET A 736 -15.91 13.14 46.04
C MET A 736 -15.84 14.20 47.15
N GLU A 737 -15.70 13.77 48.40
CA GLU A 737 -15.22 14.65 49.46
C GLU A 737 -13.88 15.21 48.99
N ARG A 738 -13.83 16.53 48.79
CA ARG A 738 -12.55 17.23 48.61
C ARG A 738 -11.72 16.95 49.85
N ASN A 739 -10.55 16.38 49.67
CA ASN A 739 -9.64 16.06 50.75
C ASN A 739 -8.89 17.35 51.11
N GLU A 740 -9.43 18.12 52.06
CA GLU A 740 -8.94 19.46 52.44
C GLU A 740 -7.54 19.44 53.10
N ASP A 741 -7.05 18.25 53.51
CA ASP A 741 -5.87 18.10 54.37
C ASP A 741 -4.55 18.66 53.81
N PHE A 742 -4.42 18.85 52.49
CA PHE A 742 -3.16 19.32 51.86
C PHE A 742 -3.37 20.31 50.71
N GLU A 743 -4.57 20.86 50.54
CA GLU A 743 -4.89 21.76 49.42
C GLU A 743 -4.01 23.04 49.49
N TYR A 744 -3.69 23.51 50.70
CA TYR A 744 -2.76 24.63 50.90
C TYR A 744 -1.33 24.36 50.41
N LEU A 745 -0.86 23.10 50.34
CA LEU A 745 0.45 22.76 49.77
C LEU A 745 0.41 22.72 48.23
N LEU A 746 -0.75 22.52 47.64
CA LEU A 746 -0.94 22.55 46.18
C LEU A 746 -1.12 23.99 45.68
N ASP A 747 -1.72 24.85 46.51
CA ASP A 747 -1.96 26.26 46.22
C ASP A 747 -0.87 27.20 46.77
N SER A 748 0.15 26.67 47.45
CA SER A 748 1.32 27.42 47.90
C SER A 748 2.63 26.76 47.44
N ASN A 749 3.69 27.56 47.31
CA ASN A 749 5.03 27.07 46.93
C ASN A 749 5.82 26.51 48.13
N VAL A 750 5.13 26.08 49.19
CA VAL A 750 5.72 25.61 50.46
C VAL A 750 5.96 24.11 50.37
N ALA A 751 7.18 23.67 50.63
CA ALA A 751 7.52 22.25 50.66
C ALA A 751 6.91 21.57 51.91
N PRO A 752 6.33 20.36 51.77
CA PRO A 752 5.78 19.62 52.90
C PRO A 752 6.87 19.28 53.92
N ASN A 753 6.55 19.40 55.21
CA ASN A 753 7.46 18.97 56.27
C ASN A 753 7.52 17.44 56.37
N THR A 754 8.41 16.92 57.22
CA THR A 754 8.70 15.48 57.31
C THR A 754 7.49 14.63 57.73
N VAL A 755 6.58 15.19 58.53
CA VAL A 755 5.36 14.49 59.00
C VAL A 755 4.29 14.52 57.91
N GLU A 756 4.12 15.67 57.24
CA GLU A 756 3.23 15.82 56.08
C GLU A 756 3.67 14.90 54.93
N THR A 757 4.97 14.83 54.65
CA THR A 757 5.54 13.96 53.60
C THR A 757 5.23 12.48 53.87
N ALA A 758 5.39 12.01 55.12
CA ALA A 758 5.08 10.64 55.48
C ALA A 758 3.58 10.33 55.33
N SER A 759 2.71 11.25 55.77
CA SER A 759 1.25 11.12 55.65
C SER A 759 0.78 11.13 54.18
N ILE A 760 1.36 11.98 53.34
CA ILE A 760 1.10 12.03 51.89
C ILE A 760 1.55 10.73 51.22
N GLN A 761 2.75 10.22 51.54
CA GLN A 761 3.26 8.96 50.99
C GLN A 761 2.38 7.76 51.37
N GLU A 762 1.87 7.70 52.60
CA GLU A 762 0.94 6.67 53.05
C GLU A 762 -0.40 6.73 52.27
N LYS A 763 -0.98 7.93 52.11
CA LYS A 763 -2.21 8.12 51.31
C LYS A 763 -2.00 7.76 49.82
N ILE A 764 -0.85 8.10 49.23
CA ILE A 764 -0.50 7.69 47.86
C ILE A 764 -0.43 6.16 47.75
N GLY A 765 0.19 5.49 48.72
CA GLY A 765 0.25 4.03 48.78
C GLY A 765 -1.14 3.38 48.78
N MET A 766 -2.03 3.85 49.65
CA MET A 766 -3.41 3.35 49.74
C MET A 766 -4.22 3.60 48.45
N GLN A 767 -4.03 4.74 47.79
CA GLN A 767 -4.69 5.04 46.52
C GLN A 767 -4.14 4.17 45.37
N ALA A 768 -2.83 3.95 45.33
CA ALA A 768 -2.19 3.07 44.35
C ALA A 768 -2.71 1.63 44.44
N GLU A 769 -2.94 1.12 45.65
CA GLU A 769 -3.55 -0.21 45.86
C GLU A 769 -4.99 -0.28 45.33
N LYS A 770 -5.83 0.73 45.61
CA LYS A 770 -7.21 0.80 45.06
C LYS A 770 -7.22 0.92 43.54
N ILE A 771 -6.30 1.68 42.95
CA ILE A 771 -6.17 1.79 41.48
C ILE A 771 -5.77 0.43 40.89
N ALA A 772 -4.84 -0.28 41.51
CA ALA A 772 -4.45 -1.62 41.07
C ALA A 772 -5.61 -2.62 41.16
N GLU A 773 -6.41 -2.55 42.22
CA GLU A 773 -7.61 -3.36 42.39
C GLU A 773 -8.66 -3.10 41.29
N TYR A 774 -9.00 -1.83 41.02
CA TYR A 774 -9.93 -1.48 39.95
C TYR A 774 -9.42 -1.86 38.56
N LYS A 775 -8.11 -1.73 38.30
CA LYS A 775 -7.49 -2.19 37.04
C LYS A 775 -7.67 -3.70 36.84
N ARG A 776 -7.52 -4.51 37.90
CA ARG A 776 -7.79 -5.96 37.83
C ARG A 776 -9.26 -6.25 37.55
N TYR A 777 -10.18 -5.50 38.17
CA TYR A 777 -11.60 -5.67 37.95
C TYR A 777 -12.02 -5.31 36.51
N ILE A 778 -11.48 -4.21 35.96
CA ILE A 778 -11.68 -3.83 34.56
C ILE A 778 -11.16 -4.92 33.62
N ALA A 779 -9.95 -5.42 33.86
CA ALA A 779 -9.38 -6.50 33.05
C ALA A 779 -10.25 -7.77 33.07
N GLN A 780 -10.74 -8.18 34.24
CA GLN A 780 -11.66 -9.32 34.35
C GLN A 780 -13.01 -9.07 33.66
N THR A 781 -13.57 -7.88 33.80
CA THR A 781 -14.85 -7.52 33.18
C THR A 781 -14.72 -7.44 31.67
N GLN A 782 -13.60 -6.95 31.14
CA GLN A 782 -13.32 -6.90 29.71
C GLN A 782 -13.22 -8.31 29.11
N ILE A 783 -12.55 -9.24 29.78
CA ILE A 783 -12.50 -10.66 29.35
C ILE A 783 -13.90 -11.28 29.29
N GLN A 784 -14.77 -10.96 30.27
CA GLN A 784 -16.15 -11.43 30.27
C GLN A 784 -16.98 -10.80 29.15
N LEU A 785 -16.80 -9.50 28.87
CA LEU A 785 -17.44 -8.80 27.76
C LEU A 785 -17.04 -9.43 26.43
N ASP A 786 -15.74 -9.63 26.19
CA ASP A 786 -15.22 -10.22 24.96
C ASP A 786 -15.75 -11.63 24.74
N ALA A 787 -15.86 -12.43 25.82
CA ALA A 787 -16.45 -13.76 25.78
C ALA A 787 -17.96 -13.72 25.43
N LEU A 788 -18.71 -12.78 26.00
CA LEU A 788 -20.13 -12.60 25.72
C LEU A 788 -20.38 -12.08 24.30
N GLU A 789 -19.57 -11.15 23.81
CA GLU A 789 -19.63 -10.65 22.43
C GLU A 789 -19.32 -11.77 21.43
N GLU A 790 -18.33 -12.61 21.71
CA GLU A 790 -18.01 -13.77 20.89
C GLU A 790 -19.16 -14.78 20.88
N GLN A 791 -19.77 -15.02 22.04
CA GLN A 791 -20.94 -15.89 22.15
C GLN A 791 -22.16 -15.31 21.41
N GLN A 792 -22.37 -13.99 21.49
CA GLN A 792 -23.41 -13.28 20.74
C GLN A 792 -23.17 -13.38 19.23
N ARG A 793 -21.94 -13.17 18.74
CA ARG A 793 -21.58 -13.33 17.33
C ARG A 793 -21.89 -14.74 16.83
N ARG A 794 -21.54 -15.77 17.62
CA ARG A 794 -21.84 -17.18 17.30
C ARG A 794 -23.34 -17.42 17.23
N HIS A 795 -24.12 -16.93 18.18
CA HIS A 795 -25.58 -17.08 18.18
C HIS A 795 -26.25 -16.32 17.02
N CYS A 796 -25.82 -15.09 16.72
CA CYS A 796 -26.31 -14.33 15.56
C CYS A 796 -26.01 -15.03 14.23
N ALA A 797 -24.82 -15.65 14.08
CA ALA A 797 -24.47 -16.42 12.89
C ALA A 797 -25.33 -17.68 12.71
N VAL A 798 -25.77 -18.31 13.81
CA VAL A 798 -26.72 -19.43 13.80
C VAL A 798 -28.14 -18.96 13.43
N LEU A 799 -28.52 -17.77 13.89
CA LEU A 799 -29.83 -17.18 13.60
C LEU A 799 -29.95 -16.58 12.19
N SER A 800 -28.85 -16.50 11.43
CA SER A 800 -28.82 -15.93 10.07
C SER A 800 -29.96 -16.47 9.18
N PRO A 801 -30.80 -15.60 8.61
CA PRO A 801 -31.91 -16.00 7.73
C PRO A 801 -31.46 -16.83 6.52
N LEU A 802 -30.22 -16.65 6.05
CA LEU A 802 -29.65 -17.42 4.92
C LEU A 802 -29.58 -18.92 5.19
N ARG A 803 -29.47 -19.34 6.46
CA ARG A 803 -29.49 -20.77 6.82
C ARG A 803 -30.87 -21.41 6.67
N ARG A 804 -31.93 -20.60 6.57
CA ARG A 804 -33.33 -21.06 6.41
C ARG A 804 -33.88 -20.89 4.99
N MET A 805 -33.08 -20.33 4.07
CA MET A 805 -33.54 -20.07 2.71
C MET A 805 -33.55 -21.37 1.88
N PRO A 806 -34.65 -21.70 1.19
CA PRO A 806 -34.73 -22.87 0.30
C PRO A 806 -33.66 -22.81 -0.80
N LEU A 807 -33.18 -23.98 -1.25
CA LEU A 807 -32.09 -24.08 -2.23
C LEU A 807 -32.50 -23.50 -3.60
N GLU A 808 -33.79 -23.58 -3.93
CA GLU A 808 -34.41 -23.10 -5.15
C GLU A 808 -34.34 -21.57 -5.24
N ILE A 809 -34.64 -20.89 -4.13
CA ILE A 809 -34.57 -19.42 -4.04
C ILE A 809 -33.11 -18.96 -4.13
N LEU A 810 -32.20 -19.69 -3.50
CA LEU A 810 -30.77 -19.40 -3.58
C LEU A 810 -30.22 -19.62 -5.02
N GLY A 811 -30.72 -20.64 -5.73
CA GLY A 811 -30.41 -20.91 -7.13
C GLY A 811 -30.89 -19.81 -8.08
N GLU A 812 -32.11 -19.31 -7.91
CA GLU A 812 -32.64 -18.18 -8.70
C GLU A 812 -31.87 -16.87 -8.42
N ILE A 813 -31.45 -16.66 -7.18
CA ILE A 813 -30.56 -15.55 -6.84
C ILE A 813 -29.21 -15.68 -7.55
N PHE A 814 -28.63 -16.89 -7.62
CA PHE A 814 -27.38 -17.11 -8.36
C PHE A 814 -27.52 -16.82 -9.86
N LEU A 815 -28.66 -17.17 -10.46
CA LEU A 815 -28.98 -16.86 -11.85
C LEU A 815 -29.11 -15.34 -12.09
N MET A 816 -29.73 -14.61 -11.16
CA MET A 816 -29.91 -13.15 -11.27
C MET A 816 -28.60 -12.35 -11.13
N VAL A 817 -27.66 -12.85 -10.33
CA VAL A 817 -26.36 -12.18 -10.11
C VAL A 817 -25.40 -12.35 -11.31
N SER A 818 -25.69 -13.26 -12.23
CA SER A 818 -24.92 -13.47 -13.47
C SER A 818 -25.81 -13.51 -14.73
N PRO A 819 -26.45 -12.39 -15.10
CA PRO A 819 -27.46 -12.32 -16.15
C PRO A 819 -26.89 -12.41 -17.58
N HIS A 820 -25.57 -12.20 -17.77
CA HIS A 820 -24.94 -12.26 -19.11
C HIS A 820 -24.56 -13.68 -19.57
N GLY A 821 -24.93 -14.70 -18.79
CA GLY A 821 -24.70 -16.10 -19.15
C GLY A 821 -23.22 -16.47 -19.04
N PHE A 822 -22.96 -17.71 -18.65
CA PHE A 822 -21.63 -18.23 -18.36
C PHE A 822 -20.82 -18.55 -19.64
N ARG A 823 -20.82 -17.60 -20.58
CA ARG A 823 -20.28 -17.71 -21.94
C ARG A 823 -18.83 -17.24 -22.05
N ASP A 824 -18.16 -16.86 -20.96
CA ASP A 824 -16.73 -16.57 -20.99
C ASP A 824 -15.99 -17.29 -19.85
N GLN A 825 -14.66 -17.20 -19.84
CA GLN A 825 -13.85 -17.81 -18.78
C GLN A 825 -14.22 -17.28 -17.38
N ARG A 826 -14.71 -16.04 -17.28
CA ARG A 826 -15.05 -15.39 -16.01
C ARG A 826 -16.36 -15.94 -15.46
N GLY A 827 -17.40 -16.05 -16.29
CA GLY A 827 -18.67 -16.64 -15.90
C GLY A 827 -18.52 -18.09 -15.42
N ARG A 828 -17.75 -18.91 -16.12
CA ARG A 828 -17.49 -20.29 -15.67
C ARG A 828 -16.77 -20.34 -14.32
N HIS A 829 -15.81 -19.43 -14.13
CA HIS A 829 -15.13 -19.29 -12.85
C HIS A 829 -16.11 -18.85 -11.74
N ASP A 830 -17.03 -17.95 -12.03
CA ASP A 830 -18.00 -17.44 -11.06
C ASP A 830 -18.99 -18.52 -10.59
N VAL A 831 -19.49 -19.40 -11.47
CA VAL A 831 -20.32 -20.57 -11.06
C VAL A 831 -19.53 -21.49 -10.12
N VAL A 832 -18.27 -21.77 -10.47
CA VAL A 832 -17.42 -22.64 -9.65
C VAL A 832 -17.10 -22.00 -8.30
N VAL A 833 -16.94 -20.67 -8.24
CA VAL A 833 -16.73 -19.91 -7.01
C VAL A 833 -17.96 -19.95 -6.10
N LEU A 834 -19.18 -19.81 -6.64
CA LEU A 834 -20.42 -19.92 -5.86
C LEU A 834 -20.50 -21.27 -5.12
N GLY A 835 -20.09 -22.36 -5.79
CA GLY A 835 -20.04 -23.71 -5.21
C GLY A 835 -18.92 -23.94 -4.17
N ARG A 836 -18.03 -22.96 -3.95
CA ARG A 836 -16.92 -23.05 -2.98
C ARG A 836 -17.18 -22.33 -1.66
N VAL A 837 -18.29 -21.60 -1.53
CA VAL A 837 -18.60 -20.76 -0.36
C VAL A 837 -18.94 -21.58 0.89
N CYS A 838 -19.93 -22.47 0.80
CA CYS A 838 -20.28 -23.39 1.88
C CYS A 838 -21.01 -24.62 1.31
N LYS A 839 -21.22 -25.66 2.14
CA LYS A 839 -21.92 -26.88 1.71
C LYS A 839 -23.29 -26.59 1.07
N ARG A 840 -24.10 -25.72 1.68
CA ARG A 840 -25.45 -25.35 1.19
C ARG A 840 -25.42 -24.60 -0.14
N TRP A 841 -24.43 -23.72 -0.36
CA TRP A 841 -24.25 -23.00 -1.62
C TRP A 841 -23.72 -23.92 -2.72
N ARG A 842 -22.85 -24.87 -2.36
CA ARG A 842 -22.44 -25.95 -3.26
C ARG A 842 -23.64 -26.77 -3.72
N GLU A 843 -24.50 -27.17 -2.78
CA GLU A 843 -25.74 -27.88 -3.10
C GLU A 843 -26.63 -27.04 -4.02
N ALA A 844 -26.92 -25.78 -3.69
CA ALA A 844 -27.74 -24.91 -4.55
C ALA A 844 -27.15 -24.72 -5.96
N THR A 845 -25.83 -24.56 -6.07
CA THR A 845 -25.15 -24.41 -7.38
C THR A 845 -25.25 -25.70 -8.20
N LEU A 846 -25.10 -26.88 -7.57
CA LEU A 846 -25.17 -28.17 -8.25
C LEU A 846 -26.60 -28.55 -8.64
N TYR A 847 -27.59 -28.23 -7.83
CA TYR A 847 -29.00 -28.53 -8.11
C TYR A 847 -29.66 -27.52 -9.07
N THR A 848 -29.01 -26.39 -9.36
CA THR A 848 -29.52 -25.41 -10.32
C THR A 848 -28.96 -25.69 -11.72
N ASN A 849 -29.60 -26.62 -12.44
CA ASN A 849 -29.20 -27.09 -13.78
C ASN A 849 -28.96 -25.93 -14.79
N ARG A 850 -29.74 -24.85 -14.68
CA ARG A 850 -29.67 -23.66 -15.55
C ARG A 850 -28.30 -22.96 -15.55
N LEU A 851 -27.50 -23.13 -14.50
CA LEU A 851 -26.15 -22.56 -14.40
C LEU A 851 -25.13 -23.25 -15.33
N TRP A 852 -25.45 -24.46 -15.80
CA TRP A 852 -24.53 -25.35 -16.50
C TRP A 852 -24.87 -25.54 -17.99
N CYS A 853 -25.89 -24.84 -18.49
CA CYS A 853 -26.43 -25.02 -19.85
C CYS A 853 -25.52 -24.48 -20.96
N SER A 854 -24.59 -23.58 -20.66
CA SER A 854 -23.80 -22.87 -21.68
C SER A 854 -22.31 -23.01 -21.44
N ILE A 855 -21.55 -23.21 -22.52
CA ILE A 855 -20.08 -23.26 -22.48
C ILE A 855 -19.50 -22.59 -23.73
N ALA A 856 -18.49 -21.72 -23.54
CA ALA A 856 -17.75 -21.12 -24.64
C ALA A 856 -16.26 -21.48 -24.62
N LEU A 857 -15.70 -21.69 -25.80
CA LEU A 857 -14.35 -22.17 -26.06
C LEU A 857 -13.66 -21.23 -27.06
N LYS A 858 -12.36 -20.94 -26.87
CA LYS A 858 -11.57 -20.03 -27.72
C LYS A 858 -10.27 -20.68 -28.20
N ARG A 859 -9.79 -20.25 -29.36
CA ARG A 859 -8.49 -20.61 -29.94
C ARG A 859 -7.32 -20.40 -28.95
N GLY A 860 -6.40 -21.35 -28.87
CA GLY A 860 -5.18 -21.26 -28.03
C GLY A 860 -5.36 -21.61 -26.55
N ASN A 861 -6.59 -21.64 -26.02
CA ASN A 861 -6.82 -22.15 -24.67
C ASN A 861 -6.67 -23.67 -24.55
N GLY A 862 -6.60 -24.38 -25.69
CA GLY A 862 -6.64 -25.83 -25.76
C GLY A 862 -7.93 -26.37 -25.15
N ALA A 863 -8.79 -27.00 -25.94
CA ALA A 863 -9.75 -27.91 -25.34
C ALA A 863 -8.99 -29.12 -24.76
N LYS A 864 -8.26 -28.93 -23.65
CA LYS A 864 -7.33 -29.93 -23.10
C LYS A 864 -8.05 -31.16 -22.51
N SER A 865 -9.39 -31.26 -22.57
CA SER A 865 -10.13 -32.45 -22.17
C SER A 865 -11.61 -32.38 -22.60
N PHE A 866 -11.99 -33.23 -23.55
CA PHE A 866 -13.38 -33.56 -23.90
C PHE A 866 -14.21 -33.89 -22.64
N ASP A 867 -13.65 -34.64 -21.69
CA ASP A 867 -14.34 -35.07 -20.47
C ASP A 867 -14.79 -33.91 -19.59
N LYS A 868 -14.01 -32.82 -19.54
CA LYS A 868 -14.37 -31.63 -18.75
C LYS A 868 -15.57 -30.89 -19.34
N ALA A 869 -15.63 -30.79 -20.68
CA ALA A 869 -16.76 -30.17 -21.37
C ALA A 869 -18.03 -31.03 -21.23
N VAL A 870 -17.88 -32.36 -21.33
CA VAL A 870 -18.98 -33.31 -21.11
C VAL A 870 -19.48 -33.22 -19.66
N SER A 871 -18.58 -33.22 -18.67
CA SER A 871 -18.95 -33.12 -17.25
C SER A 871 -19.64 -31.79 -16.90
N TRP A 872 -19.29 -30.69 -17.58
CA TRP A 872 -19.98 -29.41 -17.44
C TRP A 872 -21.41 -29.52 -17.96
N LEU A 873 -21.58 -29.96 -19.21
CA LEU A 873 -22.88 -30.03 -19.86
C LEU A 873 -23.81 -31.08 -19.24
N GLN A 874 -23.28 -32.18 -18.69
CA GLN A 874 -24.09 -33.18 -17.97
C GLN A 874 -24.83 -32.58 -16.76
N ARG A 875 -24.26 -31.57 -16.09
CA ARG A 875 -24.89 -30.90 -14.93
C ARG A 875 -26.11 -30.06 -15.32
N SER A 876 -26.33 -29.83 -16.62
CA SER A 876 -27.51 -29.12 -17.10
C SER A 876 -28.75 -30.03 -17.23
N GLY A 877 -28.61 -31.35 -17.06
CA GLY A 877 -29.74 -32.28 -17.16
C GLY A 877 -30.47 -32.15 -18.51
N GLU A 878 -31.80 -32.02 -18.46
CA GLU A 878 -32.67 -31.89 -19.66
C GLU A 878 -32.80 -30.46 -20.19
N THR A 879 -32.17 -29.46 -19.55
CA THR A 879 -32.28 -28.07 -20.00
C THR A 879 -31.59 -27.86 -21.36
N PRO A 880 -32.05 -26.89 -22.18
CA PRO A 880 -31.47 -26.63 -23.49
C PRO A 880 -30.00 -26.22 -23.40
N LYS A 881 -29.14 -26.86 -24.19
CA LYS A 881 -27.68 -26.71 -24.09
C LYS A 881 -27.11 -25.87 -25.22
N SER A 882 -26.21 -24.96 -24.87
CA SER A 882 -25.57 -24.01 -25.77
C SER A 882 -24.05 -24.14 -25.76
N LEU A 883 -23.45 -24.25 -26.94
CA LEU A 883 -22.00 -24.33 -27.13
C LEU A 883 -21.54 -23.17 -28.02
N GLU A 884 -20.47 -22.49 -27.65
CA GLU A 884 -19.85 -21.42 -28.45
C GLU A 884 -18.36 -21.71 -28.68
N PHE A 885 -17.91 -21.57 -29.92
CA PHE A 885 -16.53 -21.77 -30.31
C PHE A 885 -16.03 -20.62 -31.18
N ASP A 886 -14.99 -19.93 -30.70
CA ASP A 886 -14.35 -18.83 -31.40
C ASP A 886 -12.97 -19.24 -31.96
N HIS A 887 -12.92 -19.45 -33.27
CA HIS A 887 -11.71 -19.74 -34.05
C HIS A 887 -11.20 -18.52 -34.85
N SER A 888 -11.58 -17.29 -34.47
CA SER A 888 -11.01 -16.09 -35.10
C SER A 888 -9.46 -16.06 -35.01
N GLY A 889 -8.80 -15.50 -36.04
CA GLY A 889 -7.34 -15.42 -36.17
C GLY A 889 -6.78 -16.05 -37.47
N ARG A 890 -5.59 -15.66 -37.91
CA ARG A 890 -4.90 -16.25 -39.09
C ARG A 890 -4.74 -17.77 -39.01
N CYS A 891 -5.29 -18.52 -39.96
CA CYS A 891 -5.11 -19.97 -40.10
C CYS A 891 -4.25 -20.28 -41.34
N LEU A 892 -3.20 -21.09 -41.19
CA LEU A 892 -2.27 -21.42 -42.28
C LEU A 892 -2.78 -22.55 -43.19
N CYS A 893 -3.98 -23.07 -42.97
CA CYS A 893 -4.54 -24.16 -43.78
C CYS A 893 -4.86 -23.76 -45.23
N ALA A 894 -4.70 -22.48 -45.55
CA ALA A 894 -4.70 -21.92 -46.90
C ALA A 894 -3.41 -22.24 -47.67
N VAL A 895 -2.30 -22.52 -46.99
CA VAL A 895 -1.02 -22.97 -47.55
C VAL A 895 -1.02 -24.50 -47.63
N ASP A 896 -0.71 -25.06 -48.80
CA ASP A 896 -0.73 -26.52 -49.00
C ASP A 896 0.23 -27.25 -48.05
N GLY A 897 -0.24 -28.35 -47.46
CA GLY A 897 0.52 -29.18 -46.51
C GLY A 897 0.34 -28.84 -45.02
N HIS A 898 -0.33 -27.73 -44.66
CA HIS A 898 -0.59 -27.38 -43.26
C HIS A 898 -1.96 -27.88 -42.75
N PRO A 899 -2.02 -28.58 -41.59
CA PRO A 899 -3.28 -29.04 -41.00
C PRO A 899 -4.15 -27.86 -40.57
N CYS A 900 -5.46 -28.01 -40.68
CA CYS A 900 -6.38 -26.97 -40.24
C CYS A 900 -6.49 -27.01 -38.73
N VAL A 901 -6.12 -25.92 -38.05
CA VAL A 901 -6.27 -25.81 -36.59
C VAL A 901 -7.76 -25.81 -36.16
N ALA A 902 -8.70 -25.66 -37.10
CA ALA A 902 -10.11 -25.86 -36.85
C ALA A 902 -10.45 -27.34 -36.58
N GLU A 903 -9.63 -28.29 -37.01
CA GLU A 903 -9.71 -29.73 -36.65
C GLU A 903 -9.27 -29.96 -35.18
N ASP A 904 -9.79 -29.17 -34.25
CA ASP A 904 -9.61 -29.40 -32.82
C ASP A 904 -10.31 -30.73 -32.46
N ASP A 905 -9.52 -31.73 -32.07
CA ASP A 905 -9.99 -33.08 -31.74
C ASP A 905 -11.11 -33.07 -30.70
N ALA A 906 -11.06 -32.17 -29.72
CA ALA A 906 -12.02 -32.16 -28.62
C ALA A 906 -13.35 -31.50 -28.98
N LEU A 907 -13.36 -30.45 -29.81
CA LEU A 907 -14.60 -29.88 -30.36
C LEU A 907 -15.27 -30.84 -31.33
N THR A 908 -14.49 -31.43 -32.23
CA THR A 908 -14.96 -32.41 -33.20
C THR A 908 -15.54 -33.63 -32.47
N SER A 909 -14.87 -34.11 -31.42
CA SER A 909 -15.40 -35.16 -30.54
C SER A 909 -16.68 -34.75 -29.83
N LEU A 910 -16.79 -33.51 -29.31
CA LEU A 910 -17.99 -33.04 -28.62
C LEU A 910 -19.22 -33.03 -29.54
N LEU A 911 -19.05 -32.69 -30.81
CA LEU A 911 -20.14 -32.67 -31.79
C LEU A 911 -20.45 -34.02 -32.42
N LYS A 912 -19.53 -34.99 -32.35
CA LYS A 912 -19.74 -36.39 -32.79
C LYS A 912 -20.35 -37.27 -31.71
N GLN A 913 -19.85 -37.19 -30.48
CA GLN A 913 -20.11 -38.14 -29.39
C GLN A 913 -20.45 -37.50 -28.03
N GLY A 914 -20.59 -36.18 -27.96
CA GLY A 914 -20.97 -35.46 -26.74
C GLY A 914 -22.48 -35.56 -26.38
N PRO A 915 -22.93 -34.83 -25.34
CA PRO A 915 -24.36 -34.73 -25.02
C PRO A 915 -25.12 -33.92 -26.09
N THR A 916 -26.44 -34.11 -26.20
CA THR A 916 -27.30 -33.38 -27.15
C THR A 916 -27.18 -31.87 -26.98
N LEU A 917 -27.14 -31.12 -28.08
CA LEU A 917 -27.03 -29.66 -28.08
C LEU A 917 -28.23 -29.04 -28.80
N ASP A 918 -28.69 -27.90 -28.29
CA ASP A 918 -29.81 -27.16 -28.86
C ASP A 918 -29.34 -25.92 -29.62
N HIS A 919 -28.25 -25.29 -29.16
CA HIS A 919 -27.72 -24.06 -29.72
C HIS A 919 -26.20 -24.15 -29.92
N PHE A 920 -25.71 -23.81 -31.12
CA PHE A 920 -24.29 -23.79 -31.39
C PHE A 920 -23.86 -22.51 -32.10
N THR A 921 -22.77 -21.90 -31.64
CA THR A 921 -22.16 -20.71 -32.25
C THR A 921 -20.73 -21.05 -32.67
N LEU A 922 -20.40 -20.79 -33.93
CA LEU A 922 -19.09 -21.03 -34.52
C LEU A 922 -18.58 -19.77 -35.22
N THR A 923 -17.40 -19.31 -34.84
CA THR A 923 -16.64 -18.28 -35.57
C THR A 923 -15.44 -18.93 -36.24
N VAL A 924 -15.25 -18.75 -37.54
CA VAL A 924 -14.17 -19.34 -38.36
C VAL A 924 -13.47 -18.27 -39.21
N SER A 925 -12.20 -18.49 -39.55
CA SER A 925 -11.40 -17.50 -40.28
C SER A 925 -11.68 -17.44 -41.78
N SER A 926 -12.12 -18.54 -42.42
CA SER A 926 -12.40 -18.58 -43.85
C SER A 926 -13.37 -19.69 -44.24
N THR A 927 -13.86 -19.66 -45.48
CA THR A 927 -14.70 -20.71 -46.08
C THR A 927 -14.01 -22.07 -46.14
N ARG A 928 -12.69 -22.11 -46.42
CA ARG A 928 -11.89 -23.34 -46.39
C ARG A 928 -11.78 -23.93 -44.98
N CYS A 929 -11.63 -23.09 -43.94
CA CYS A 929 -11.63 -23.56 -42.55
C CYS A 929 -12.96 -24.23 -42.18
N PHE A 930 -14.09 -23.61 -42.54
CA PHE A 930 -15.41 -24.19 -42.30
C PHE A 930 -15.60 -25.52 -43.01
N ARG A 931 -15.18 -25.61 -44.29
CA ARG A 931 -15.30 -26.83 -45.11
C ARG A 931 -14.50 -28.00 -44.51
N LYS A 932 -13.22 -27.77 -44.14
CA LYS A 932 -12.38 -28.79 -43.50
C LYS A 932 -12.99 -29.26 -42.18
N TRP A 933 -13.46 -28.32 -41.36
CA TRP A 933 -14.08 -28.62 -40.07
C TRP A 933 -15.39 -29.42 -40.19
N ILE A 934 -16.31 -29.01 -41.07
CA ILE A 934 -17.57 -29.71 -41.24
C ILE A 934 -17.40 -31.09 -41.90
N GLY A 935 -16.40 -31.23 -42.77
CA GLY A 935 -15.96 -32.51 -43.31
C GLY A 935 -15.45 -33.46 -42.22
N ALA A 936 -14.68 -32.95 -41.25
CA ALA A 936 -14.21 -33.74 -40.12
C ALA A 936 -15.37 -34.30 -39.27
N ILE A 937 -16.48 -33.56 -39.11
CA ILE A 937 -17.69 -34.03 -38.41
C ILE A 937 -18.42 -35.15 -39.19
N HIS A 938 -18.38 -35.09 -40.52
CA HIS A 938 -19.08 -36.01 -41.44
C HIS A 938 -18.22 -37.17 -41.95
N SER A 939 -17.05 -37.41 -41.35
CA SER A 939 -16.19 -38.58 -41.66
C SER A 939 -16.95 -39.91 -41.52
N PRO A 940 -16.62 -40.95 -42.32
CA PRO A 940 -17.35 -42.23 -42.36
C PRO A 940 -17.44 -42.99 -41.03
N ASP A 941 -16.58 -42.70 -40.05
CA ASP A 941 -16.59 -43.33 -38.71
C ASP A 941 -17.59 -42.70 -37.71
N SER A 942 -18.45 -41.78 -38.14
CA SER A 942 -19.34 -41.05 -37.25
C SER A 942 -20.61 -41.84 -36.85
N PRO A 943 -21.07 -41.78 -35.58
CA PRO A 943 -22.26 -42.49 -35.11
C PRO A 943 -23.56 -41.98 -35.76
N SER A 944 -24.62 -42.82 -35.78
CA SER A 944 -25.88 -42.56 -36.52
C SER A 944 -26.72 -41.39 -36.00
N VAL A 945 -26.48 -40.93 -34.76
CA VAL A 945 -27.12 -39.75 -34.17
C VAL A 945 -26.05 -38.95 -33.44
N ARG A 946 -25.78 -37.73 -33.90
CA ARG A 946 -24.73 -36.85 -33.36
C ARG A 946 -25.37 -35.65 -32.67
N PRO A 947 -24.72 -35.05 -31.66
CA PRO A 947 -25.12 -33.74 -31.13
C PRO A 947 -25.28 -32.66 -32.21
N TRP A 948 -24.51 -32.75 -33.30
CA TRP A 948 -24.71 -31.92 -34.49
C TRP A 948 -26.14 -32.01 -35.03
N ASP A 949 -26.70 -33.22 -35.12
CA ASP A 949 -27.99 -33.47 -35.75
C ASP A 949 -29.18 -32.98 -34.90
N THR A 950 -28.96 -32.69 -33.61
CA THR A 950 -30.01 -32.23 -32.66
C THR A 950 -30.14 -30.71 -32.55
N LEU A 951 -29.29 -29.94 -33.24
CA LEU A 951 -29.26 -28.48 -33.12
C LEU A 951 -30.56 -27.83 -33.62
N ARG A 952 -31.15 -26.98 -32.77
CA ARG A 952 -32.32 -26.14 -33.12
C ARG A 952 -31.89 -24.76 -33.61
N SER A 953 -30.78 -24.24 -33.09
CA SER A 953 -30.21 -22.97 -33.53
C SER A 953 -28.73 -23.09 -33.84
N PHE A 954 -28.31 -22.49 -34.95
CA PHE A 954 -26.91 -22.44 -35.34
C PHE A 954 -26.51 -21.01 -35.75
N LYS A 955 -25.42 -20.51 -35.17
CA LYS A 955 -24.78 -19.25 -35.55
C LYS A 955 -23.41 -19.55 -36.17
N LEU A 956 -23.19 -19.05 -37.38
CA LEU A 956 -21.94 -19.15 -38.12
C LEU A 956 -21.42 -17.75 -38.46
N SER A 957 -20.22 -17.43 -38.02
CA SER A 957 -19.53 -16.16 -38.29
C SER A 957 -18.21 -16.39 -39.02
N PHE A 958 -17.94 -15.62 -40.06
CA PHE A 958 -16.65 -15.58 -40.75
C PHE A 958 -15.87 -14.33 -40.32
N GLY A 959 -14.63 -14.50 -39.89
CA GLY A 959 -13.79 -13.41 -39.38
C GLY A 959 -13.41 -12.37 -40.45
N ASP A 960 -13.22 -11.12 -40.01
CA ASP A 960 -12.95 -9.94 -40.86
C ASP A 960 -11.43 -9.64 -41.01
N GLU A 961 -10.56 -10.58 -40.60
CA GLU A 961 -9.10 -10.41 -40.71
C GLU A 961 -8.63 -10.65 -42.17
N GLU A 962 -7.62 -9.91 -42.63
CA GLU A 962 -6.99 -10.12 -43.95
C GLU A 962 -6.28 -11.50 -43.98
N THR A 963 -7.04 -12.54 -44.32
CA THR A 963 -6.53 -13.92 -44.49
C THR A 963 -5.96 -14.17 -45.88
N GLY A 964 -6.25 -13.28 -46.84
CA GLY A 964 -5.86 -13.42 -48.25
C GLY A 964 -6.74 -14.39 -49.06
N GLU A 965 -7.74 -15.03 -48.45
CA GLU A 965 -8.67 -15.96 -49.13
C GLU A 965 -9.97 -15.22 -49.50
N LEU A 966 -10.31 -15.20 -50.79
CA LEU A 966 -11.58 -14.66 -51.29
C LEU A 966 -12.74 -15.62 -51.01
N TRP A 967 -13.97 -15.09 -50.95
CA TRP A 967 -15.16 -15.88 -50.72
C TRP A 967 -15.38 -16.92 -51.83
N SER A 968 -15.42 -18.21 -51.48
CA SER A 968 -15.81 -19.29 -52.39
C SER A 968 -16.72 -20.33 -51.73
N GLU A 969 -17.95 -20.44 -52.23
CA GLU A 969 -18.89 -21.49 -51.82
C GLU A 969 -18.56 -22.86 -52.42
N ARG A 970 -17.95 -22.89 -53.62
CA ARG A 970 -17.74 -24.12 -54.40
C ARG A 970 -16.28 -24.55 -54.36
N ASP A 971 -16.07 -25.86 -54.30
CA ASP A 971 -14.74 -26.46 -54.41
C ASP A 971 -14.33 -26.55 -55.89
N THR A 972 -13.05 -26.40 -56.20
CA THR A 972 -12.52 -26.68 -57.54
C THR A 972 -12.64 -28.17 -57.87
N ASP A 973 -12.63 -29.04 -56.86
CA ASP A 973 -12.66 -30.50 -57.02
C ASP A 973 -14.09 -31.08 -57.02
N PHE A 974 -15.05 -30.37 -56.42
CA PHE A 974 -16.48 -30.76 -56.36
C PHE A 974 -17.41 -29.55 -56.58
N PRO A 975 -17.60 -29.10 -57.83
CA PRO A 975 -18.24 -27.82 -58.15
C PRO A 975 -19.78 -27.80 -57.99
N SER A 976 -20.40 -28.92 -57.62
CA SER A 976 -21.87 -29.07 -57.54
C SER A 976 -22.48 -28.81 -56.16
N GLU A 977 -21.69 -28.80 -55.07
CA GLU A 977 -22.24 -28.74 -53.71
C GLU A 977 -21.80 -27.48 -52.94
N SER A 978 -22.77 -26.82 -52.30
CA SER A 978 -22.53 -25.66 -51.44
C SER A 978 -21.91 -26.08 -50.10
N ILE A 979 -21.05 -25.25 -49.50
CA ILE A 979 -20.57 -25.46 -48.12
C ILE A 979 -21.71 -25.54 -47.08
N PHE A 980 -22.89 -25.02 -47.41
CA PHE A 980 -24.07 -25.07 -46.57
C PHE A 980 -24.88 -26.37 -46.72
N SER A 981 -24.46 -27.29 -47.60
CA SER A 981 -25.16 -28.58 -47.83
C SER A 981 -25.12 -29.50 -46.61
N LEU A 982 -24.12 -29.33 -45.74
CA LEU A 982 -23.91 -30.13 -44.52
C LEU A 982 -24.40 -29.44 -43.24
N LEU A 983 -25.20 -28.37 -43.36
CA LEU A 983 -25.82 -27.72 -42.21
C LEU A 983 -26.70 -28.70 -41.41
N PRO A 984 -26.89 -28.47 -40.09
CA PRO A 984 -27.65 -29.41 -39.28
C PRO A 984 -29.11 -29.53 -39.76
N PRO A 985 -29.64 -30.76 -39.90
CA PRO A 985 -30.94 -30.98 -40.56
C PRO A 985 -32.15 -30.52 -39.73
N ALA A 986 -31.98 -30.27 -38.43
CA ALA A 986 -33.03 -29.92 -37.47
C ALA A 986 -33.10 -28.41 -37.14
N ILE A 987 -32.26 -27.56 -37.72
CA ILE A 987 -32.25 -26.13 -37.37
C ILE A 987 -33.55 -25.42 -37.79
N THR A 988 -34.07 -24.62 -36.87
CA THR A 988 -35.20 -23.70 -37.11
C THR A 988 -34.76 -22.23 -36.98
N ALA A 989 -33.58 -21.98 -36.40
CA ALA A 989 -32.99 -20.65 -36.29
C ALA A 989 -31.55 -20.63 -36.82
N PHE A 990 -31.27 -19.81 -37.84
CA PHE A 990 -29.93 -19.70 -38.43
C PHE A 990 -29.44 -18.26 -38.45
N HIS A 991 -28.24 -18.04 -37.89
CA HIS A 991 -27.57 -16.74 -37.88
C HIS A 991 -26.27 -16.85 -38.70
N LEU A 992 -26.17 -16.08 -39.77
CA LEU A 992 -25.03 -16.10 -40.69
C LEU A 992 -24.36 -14.72 -40.72
N ASP A 993 -23.09 -14.65 -40.35
CA ASP A 993 -22.32 -13.42 -40.35
C ASP A 993 -21.18 -13.55 -41.38
N LEU A 994 -21.30 -12.78 -42.45
CA LEU A 994 -20.45 -12.82 -43.64
C LEU A 994 -19.31 -11.80 -43.52
N PRO A 995 -18.13 -12.10 -44.11
CA PRO A 995 -17.02 -11.17 -44.08
C PRO A 995 -17.35 -9.91 -44.90
N GLY A 996 -16.73 -8.79 -44.56
CA GLY A 996 -16.93 -7.53 -45.27
C GLY A 996 -16.62 -7.63 -46.76
N THR A 997 -17.31 -6.85 -47.60
CA THR A 997 -17.17 -6.84 -49.07
C THR A 997 -15.71 -6.69 -49.53
N SER A 998 -14.90 -5.86 -48.86
CA SER A 998 -13.48 -5.67 -49.17
C SER A 998 -12.59 -6.87 -48.82
N THR A 999 -13.03 -7.69 -47.87
CA THR A 999 -12.34 -8.91 -47.43
C THR A 999 -12.77 -10.11 -48.28
N ALA A 1000 -14.06 -10.15 -48.64
CA ALA A 1000 -14.67 -11.21 -49.43
C ALA A 1000 -14.30 -11.17 -50.93
N PHE A 1001 -14.03 -9.97 -51.48
CA PHE A 1001 -13.83 -9.73 -52.91
C PHE A 1001 -12.62 -8.83 -53.19
N GLU A 1002 -11.83 -9.14 -54.23
CA GLU A 1002 -10.69 -8.32 -54.67
C GLU A 1002 -11.11 -6.90 -55.07
N ARG A 1003 -10.32 -5.90 -54.67
CA ARG A 1003 -10.66 -4.48 -54.83
C ARG A 1003 -10.67 -3.96 -56.28
N TRP A 1004 -10.20 -4.71 -57.29
CA TRP A 1004 -9.95 -4.18 -58.64
C TRP A 1004 -10.03 -5.19 -59.80
N VAL A 1005 -11.10 -5.97 -59.93
CA VAL A 1005 -11.34 -6.71 -61.20
C VAL A 1005 -12.78 -6.49 -61.69
N GLU A 1006 -12.92 -5.66 -62.74
CA GLU A 1006 -14.12 -5.66 -63.57
C GLU A 1006 -14.28 -7.03 -64.23
N GLY A 1007 -15.13 -7.88 -63.64
CA GLY A 1007 -15.49 -9.18 -64.21
C GLY A 1007 -15.52 -10.33 -63.21
N ALA A 1008 -14.67 -10.34 -62.17
CA ALA A 1008 -14.55 -11.47 -61.25
C ALA A 1008 -15.68 -11.57 -60.20
N SER A 1009 -16.48 -10.51 -60.01
CA SER A 1009 -17.49 -10.45 -58.94
C SER A 1009 -18.90 -10.91 -59.34
N ARG A 1010 -19.12 -11.38 -60.57
CA ARG A 1010 -20.47 -11.70 -61.11
C ARG A 1010 -21.07 -13.02 -60.60
N HIS A 1011 -20.31 -13.90 -59.93
CA HIS A 1011 -20.75 -15.28 -59.65
C HIS A 1011 -20.77 -15.73 -58.18
N ALA A 1012 -20.45 -14.86 -57.21
CA ALA A 1012 -20.54 -15.23 -55.79
C ALA A 1012 -22.00 -15.16 -55.29
N SER A 1013 -22.70 -16.30 -55.30
CA SER A 1013 -24.02 -16.47 -54.66
C SER A 1013 -23.88 -16.80 -53.17
N ILE A 1014 -24.98 -16.66 -52.43
CA ILE A 1014 -25.16 -17.34 -51.13
C ILE A 1014 -26.19 -18.46 -51.36
N SER A 1015 -25.77 -19.71 -51.37
CA SER A 1015 -26.63 -20.86 -51.68
C SER A 1015 -26.87 -21.73 -50.44
N ILE A 1016 -27.90 -21.38 -49.67
CA ILE A 1016 -28.39 -22.24 -48.58
C ILE A 1016 -29.40 -23.24 -49.17
N PRO A 1017 -29.28 -24.55 -48.89
CA PRO A 1017 -30.20 -25.56 -49.38
C PRO A 1017 -31.67 -25.28 -49.02
N ALA A 1018 -32.58 -25.49 -49.97
CA ALA A 1018 -34.01 -25.22 -49.80
C ALA A 1018 -34.65 -26.04 -48.66
N ASN A 1019 -34.17 -27.27 -48.42
CA ASN A 1019 -34.62 -28.13 -47.31
C ASN A 1019 -34.30 -27.54 -45.92
N VAL A 1020 -33.26 -26.71 -45.82
CA VAL A 1020 -32.90 -25.99 -44.59
C VAL A 1020 -33.69 -24.69 -44.53
N LEU A 1021 -33.66 -23.87 -45.58
CA LEU A 1021 -34.37 -22.58 -45.64
C LEU A 1021 -35.86 -22.70 -45.32
N ASN A 1022 -36.53 -23.73 -45.84
CA ASN A 1022 -37.96 -23.95 -45.62
C ASN A 1022 -38.32 -24.29 -44.16
N LYS A 1023 -37.36 -24.70 -43.32
CA LYS A 1023 -37.58 -25.01 -41.90
C LYS A 1023 -37.29 -23.82 -40.98
N LEU A 1024 -36.65 -22.78 -41.49
CA LEU A 1024 -36.25 -21.63 -40.68
C LEU A 1024 -37.46 -20.76 -40.32
N THR A 1025 -37.70 -20.57 -39.02
CA THR A 1025 -38.62 -19.58 -38.46
C THR A 1025 -37.88 -18.31 -38.04
N THR A 1026 -36.57 -18.41 -37.76
CA THR A 1026 -35.71 -17.26 -37.44
C THR A 1026 -34.49 -17.25 -38.36
N PHE A 1027 -34.26 -16.14 -39.06
CA PHE A 1027 -33.08 -15.97 -39.89
C PHE A 1027 -32.42 -14.63 -39.60
N THR A 1028 -31.14 -14.66 -39.26
CA THR A 1028 -30.32 -13.47 -39.10
C THR A 1028 -29.16 -13.50 -40.07
N ILE A 1029 -28.92 -12.41 -40.78
CA ILE A 1029 -27.76 -12.26 -41.66
C ILE A 1029 -27.03 -10.95 -41.38
N GLN A 1030 -25.72 -11.01 -41.12
CA GLN A 1030 -24.85 -9.83 -41.04
C GLN A 1030 -23.99 -9.78 -42.31
N CYS A 1031 -24.16 -8.75 -43.15
CA CYS A 1031 -23.38 -8.58 -44.37
C CYS A 1031 -23.50 -7.16 -44.95
N ASN A 1032 -22.41 -6.63 -45.52
CA ASN A 1032 -22.42 -5.36 -46.28
C ASN A 1032 -22.32 -5.60 -47.81
N TRP A 1033 -22.77 -6.77 -48.29
CA TRP A 1033 -22.70 -7.15 -49.70
C TRP A 1033 -23.80 -6.51 -50.54
N ALA A 1034 -23.55 -6.34 -51.84
CA ALA A 1034 -24.50 -5.74 -52.78
C ALA A 1034 -25.82 -6.53 -52.90
N ARG A 1035 -26.91 -5.83 -53.26
CA ARG A 1035 -28.26 -6.41 -53.46
C ARG A 1035 -28.28 -7.65 -54.36
N SER A 1036 -27.45 -7.67 -55.42
CA SER A 1036 -27.37 -8.77 -56.38
C SER A 1036 -26.92 -10.08 -55.75
N LYS A 1037 -26.29 -10.04 -54.58
CA LYS A 1037 -25.81 -11.21 -53.84
C LYS A 1037 -26.74 -11.61 -52.69
N LEU A 1038 -27.37 -10.64 -52.02
CA LEU A 1038 -28.24 -10.88 -50.85
C LEU A 1038 -29.70 -11.20 -51.23
N PHE A 1039 -30.29 -10.47 -52.18
CA PHE A 1039 -31.72 -10.59 -52.50
C PHE A 1039 -32.13 -11.96 -53.04
N PRO A 1040 -31.32 -12.66 -53.86
CA PRO A 1040 -31.64 -14.02 -54.29
C PRO A 1040 -31.83 -15.02 -53.14
N LEU A 1041 -31.08 -14.85 -52.03
CA LEU A 1041 -31.24 -15.66 -50.83
C LEU A 1041 -32.52 -15.28 -50.09
N LEU A 1042 -32.75 -13.99 -49.86
CA LEU A 1042 -33.93 -13.51 -49.13
C LEU A 1042 -35.25 -13.87 -49.82
N ARG A 1043 -35.28 -13.90 -51.16
CA ARG A 1043 -36.45 -14.36 -51.94
C ARG A 1043 -36.85 -15.81 -51.67
N GLN A 1044 -35.97 -16.63 -51.09
CA GLN A 1044 -36.23 -18.02 -50.76
C GLN A 1044 -36.70 -18.21 -49.31
N CYS A 1045 -36.71 -17.15 -48.48
CA CYS A 1045 -37.06 -17.20 -47.06
C CYS A 1045 -38.58 -17.01 -46.81
N PHE A 1046 -39.40 -17.98 -47.19
CA PHE A 1046 -40.87 -17.86 -47.10
C PHE A 1046 -41.45 -18.13 -45.70
N ASN A 1047 -40.83 -19.02 -44.91
CA ASN A 1047 -41.35 -19.48 -43.60
C ASN A 1047 -40.76 -18.73 -42.40
N VAL A 1048 -39.91 -17.73 -42.66
CA VAL A 1048 -39.26 -16.94 -41.61
C VAL A 1048 -40.28 -16.01 -40.96
N GLU A 1049 -40.38 -16.07 -39.63
CA GLU A 1049 -41.22 -15.22 -38.79
C GLU A 1049 -40.42 -14.06 -38.19
N THR A 1050 -39.14 -14.28 -37.89
CA THR A 1050 -38.22 -13.26 -37.36
C THR A 1050 -37.03 -13.12 -38.31
N LEU A 1051 -36.91 -11.97 -38.95
CA LEU A 1051 -35.84 -11.66 -39.89
C LEU A 1051 -34.98 -10.51 -39.36
N THR A 1052 -33.68 -10.75 -39.22
CA THR A 1052 -32.71 -9.72 -38.84
C THR A 1052 -31.66 -9.56 -39.95
N ILE A 1053 -31.43 -8.33 -40.41
CA ILE A 1053 -30.38 -8.00 -41.37
C ILE A 1053 -29.48 -6.92 -40.76
N ASP A 1054 -28.22 -7.24 -40.51
CA ASP A 1054 -27.22 -6.28 -40.01
C ASP A 1054 -26.23 -5.94 -41.12
N PHE A 1055 -26.18 -4.67 -41.52
CA PHE A 1055 -25.31 -4.22 -42.61
C PHE A 1055 -23.86 -3.95 -42.17
N GLY A 1056 -23.52 -4.08 -40.88
CA GLY A 1056 -22.17 -3.87 -40.36
C GLY A 1056 -21.73 -2.40 -40.41
N CYS A 1057 -21.24 -1.85 -39.29
CA CYS A 1057 -20.80 -0.45 -39.14
C CYS A 1057 -19.54 -0.05 -39.96
N ARG A 1058 -19.18 -0.78 -41.01
CA ARG A 1058 -17.90 -0.64 -41.71
C ARG A 1058 -18.14 -0.32 -43.20
N LEU A 1059 -17.92 0.95 -43.54
CA LEU A 1059 -17.67 1.52 -44.88
C LEU A 1059 -18.55 0.99 -46.04
N LEU A 1060 -19.68 1.67 -46.27
CA LEU A 1060 -20.07 2.01 -47.66
C LEU A 1060 -19.54 3.43 -47.88
N GLY A 1061 -18.56 3.65 -48.76
CA GLY A 1061 -18.12 5.01 -49.09
C GLY A 1061 -19.28 5.83 -49.69
N GLU A 1062 -19.16 7.15 -49.76
CA GLU A 1062 -20.16 7.99 -50.49
C GLU A 1062 -20.39 7.53 -51.94
N ARG A 1063 -19.43 6.80 -52.52
CA ARG A 1063 -19.53 6.21 -53.86
C ARG A 1063 -20.23 4.84 -53.92
N ASP A 1064 -20.44 4.16 -52.79
CA ASP A 1064 -21.19 2.90 -52.73
C ASP A 1064 -22.71 3.12 -52.54
N ALA A 1065 -23.14 4.38 -52.37
CA ALA A 1065 -24.55 4.78 -52.49
C ALA A 1065 -25.13 4.52 -53.90
N ILE A 1066 -24.27 4.19 -54.88
CA ILE A 1066 -24.65 3.74 -56.22
C ILE A 1066 -25.31 2.33 -56.19
N PHE A 1067 -25.09 1.51 -55.16
CA PHE A 1067 -25.62 0.13 -55.10
C PHE A 1067 -27.13 -0.01 -54.84
N LEU A 1068 -27.80 1.06 -54.42
CA LEU A 1068 -29.26 1.11 -54.20
C LEU A 1068 -30.01 1.97 -55.25
N GLN A 1069 -29.34 2.41 -56.33
CA GLN A 1069 -30.03 3.13 -57.39
C GLN A 1069 -31.02 2.23 -58.16
N ASN A 1070 -32.24 2.76 -58.31
CA ASN A 1070 -33.41 2.17 -58.95
C ASN A 1070 -33.07 1.44 -60.26
N LEU A 1071 -33.01 0.11 -60.19
CA LEU A 1071 -33.36 -0.76 -61.30
C LEU A 1071 -34.71 -1.35 -60.90
N GLY A 1072 -35.74 -1.16 -61.73
CA GLY A 1072 -37.16 -1.38 -61.43
C GLY A 1072 -37.56 -2.84 -61.12
N GLU A 1073 -36.96 -3.45 -60.11
CA GLU A 1073 -37.33 -4.76 -59.60
C GLU A 1073 -38.45 -4.68 -58.54
N PHE A 1074 -39.34 -5.66 -58.56
CA PHE A 1074 -40.43 -5.81 -57.61
C PHE A 1074 -39.92 -6.04 -56.17
N PRO A 1075 -40.63 -5.52 -55.14
CA PRO A 1075 -40.29 -5.72 -53.74
C PRO A 1075 -40.37 -7.20 -53.34
N ILE A 1076 -39.47 -7.65 -52.47
CA ILE A 1076 -39.47 -8.98 -51.87
C ILE A 1076 -40.61 -9.06 -50.86
N ILE A 1077 -41.48 -10.06 -51.04
CA ILE A 1077 -42.61 -10.31 -50.14
C ILE A 1077 -42.21 -11.37 -49.12
N PHE A 1078 -42.24 -11.01 -47.84
CA PHE A 1078 -42.06 -11.91 -46.73
C PHE A 1078 -43.43 -12.16 -46.08
N PRO A 1079 -44.11 -13.27 -46.41
CA PRO A 1079 -45.50 -13.47 -46.01
C PRO A 1079 -45.66 -13.64 -44.49
N ASN A 1080 -44.70 -14.28 -43.82
CA ASN A 1080 -44.82 -14.68 -42.41
C ASN A 1080 -43.99 -13.82 -41.44
N VAL A 1081 -43.16 -12.89 -41.93
CA VAL A 1081 -42.28 -12.09 -41.06
C VAL A 1081 -43.13 -11.17 -40.18
N SER A 1082 -43.12 -11.48 -38.88
CA SER A 1082 -43.81 -10.74 -37.83
C SER A 1082 -42.86 -9.83 -37.04
N SER A 1083 -41.55 -10.11 -37.04
CA SER A 1083 -40.52 -9.24 -36.49
C SER A 1083 -39.42 -9.01 -37.53
N LEU A 1084 -39.22 -7.74 -37.90
CA LEU A 1084 -38.18 -7.30 -38.83
C LEU A 1084 -37.19 -6.39 -38.09
N CYS A 1085 -35.91 -6.75 -38.11
CA CYS A 1085 -34.84 -5.96 -37.51
C CYS A 1085 -33.77 -5.62 -38.55
N LEU A 1086 -33.48 -4.35 -38.74
CA LEU A 1086 -32.51 -3.83 -39.70
C LEU A 1086 -31.46 -3.00 -38.99
N MET A 1087 -30.22 -3.46 -38.90
CA MET A 1087 -29.14 -2.79 -38.15
C MET A 1087 -28.03 -2.30 -39.08
N GLY A 1088 -27.30 -1.26 -38.65
CA GLY A 1088 -26.10 -0.78 -39.35
C GLY A 1088 -26.35 -0.05 -40.69
N THR A 1089 -27.59 0.33 -41.01
CA THR A 1089 -27.90 1.01 -42.28
C THR A 1089 -27.60 2.52 -42.22
N ARG A 1090 -27.21 3.14 -43.34
CA ARG A 1090 -27.06 4.62 -43.42
C ARG A 1090 -28.39 5.36 -43.56
N ASN A 1091 -29.40 4.71 -44.15
CA ASN A 1091 -30.74 5.27 -44.36
C ASN A 1091 -31.82 4.17 -44.36
N ALA A 1092 -33.10 4.56 -44.27
CA ALA A 1092 -34.22 3.62 -44.27
C ALA A 1092 -34.62 3.10 -45.67
N GLY A 1093 -33.95 3.53 -46.75
CA GLY A 1093 -34.36 3.26 -48.14
C GLY A 1093 -34.37 1.78 -48.53
N ILE A 1094 -33.70 0.90 -47.77
CA ILE A 1094 -33.79 -0.56 -47.94
C ILE A 1094 -35.23 -1.07 -47.78
N LEU A 1095 -36.07 -0.39 -46.98
CA LEU A 1095 -37.46 -0.76 -46.75
C LEU A 1095 -38.33 -0.67 -48.02
N ASP A 1096 -37.97 0.16 -49.00
CA ASP A 1096 -38.70 0.25 -50.27
C ASP A 1096 -38.69 -1.08 -51.05
N TYR A 1097 -37.75 -1.96 -50.73
CA TYR A 1097 -37.59 -3.27 -51.38
C TYR A 1097 -38.29 -4.41 -50.65
N PHE A 1098 -38.95 -4.16 -49.51
CA PHE A 1098 -39.58 -5.20 -48.69
C PHE A 1098 -41.09 -5.00 -48.55
N LYS A 1099 -41.82 -6.11 -48.47
CA LYS A 1099 -43.23 -6.15 -48.07
C LYS A 1099 -43.44 -7.24 -47.03
N THR A 1100 -43.95 -6.89 -45.86
CA THR A 1100 -44.13 -7.81 -44.72
C THR A 1100 -45.57 -7.73 -44.17
N PRO A 1101 -46.54 -8.47 -44.73
CA PRO A 1101 -47.94 -8.37 -44.35
C PRO A 1101 -48.26 -8.73 -42.90
N SER A 1102 -47.48 -9.64 -42.31
CA SER A 1102 -47.67 -10.10 -40.92
C SER A 1102 -46.89 -9.32 -39.86
N LEU A 1103 -46.29 -8.18 -40.24
CA LEU A 1103 -45.39 -7.42 -39.37
C LEU A 1103 -46.11 -6.89 -38.11
N LYS A 1104 -45.55 -7.24 -36.95
CA LYS A 1104 -45.98 -6.79 -35.61
C LYS A 1104 -44.88 -6.00 -34.88
N SER A 1105 -43.61 -6.23 -35.22
CA SER A 1105 -42.45 -5.58 -34.60
C SER A 1105 -41.45 -5.13 -35.65
N LEU A 1106 -41.00 -3.88 -35.58
CA LEU A 1106 -40.00 -3.29 -36.47
C LEU A 1106 -38.88 -2.64 -35.66
N ASP A 1107 -37.63 -3.02 -35.89
CA ASP A 1107 -36.43 -2.43 -35.28
C ASP A 1107 -35.50 -1.90 -36.38
N ILE A 1108 -35.08 -0.64 -36.29
CA ILE A 1108 -34.20 0.02 -37.28
C ILE A 1108 -33.02 0.70 -36.57
N GLY A 1109 -31.79 0.31 -36.91
CA GLY A 1109 -30.54 0.90 -36.45
C GLY A 1109 -29.76 1.65 -37.54
N LEU A 1110 -29.50 2.95 -37.33
CA LEU A 1110 -28.85 3.87 -38.27
C LEU A 1110 -27.38 4.21 -37.90
N TYR A 1111 -26.46 4.37 -38.89
CA TYR A 1111 -25.01 4.57 -38.65
C TYR A 1111 -24.28 5.69 -39.48
N GLY A 1112 -23.31 6.45 -38.89
CA GLY A 1112 -22.28 7.34 -39.55
C GLY A 1112 -22.28 8.88 -39.22
N PRO A 1113 -21.48 9.75 -39.92
CA PRO A 1113 -21.34 11.21 -39.61
C PRO A 1113 -22.37 12.12 -40.31
N ARG A 1114 -22.75 13.24 -39.65
CA ARG A 1114 -23.80 14.23 -40.03
C ARG A 1114 -23.92 14.46 -41.54
N VAL A 1115 -25.00 13.98 -42.16
CA VAL A 1115 -25.38 14.37 -43.53
C VAL A 1115 -26.71 15.11 -43.44
N SER A 1116 -26.74 16.29 -44.04
CA SER A 1116 -27.84 17.26 -44.13
C SER A 1116 -29.09 16.77 -44.91
N GLN A 1117 -29.24 15.47 -45.18
CA GLN A 1117 -30.27 14.90 -46.05
C GLN A 1117 -31.20 13.86 -45.40
N GLN A 1118 -31.44 13.92 -44.09
CA GLN A 1118 -32.35 12.96 -43.41
C GLN A 1118 -33.84 13.39 -43.31
N LYS A 1119 -34.28 14.39 -44.09
CA LYS A 1119 -35.69 14.87 -44.13
C LYS A 1119 -36.75 13.86 -44.65
N ILE A 1120 -36.45 12.56 -44.72
CA ILE A 1120 -37.28 11.55 -45.42
C ILE A 1120 -37.44 10.24 -44.62
N PHE A 1121 -36.85 10.09 -43.43
CA PHE A 1121 -36.96 8.83 -42.64
C PHE A 1121 -38.42 8.43 -42.39
N GLY A 1122 -39.23 9.36 -41.87
CA GLY A 1122 -40.64 9.11 -41.58
C GLY A 1122 -41.46 8.75 -42.82
N GLY A 1123 -41.19 9.40 -43.95
CA GLY A 1123 -41.87 9.10 -45.21
C GLY A 1123 -41.56 7.70 -45.75
N ILE A 1124 -40.32 7.22 -45.61
CA ILE A 1124 -39.93 5.89 -46.07
C ILE A 1124 -40.58 4.79 -45.20
N VAL A 1125 -40.56 4.95 -43.88
CA VAL A 1125 -41.20 4.00 -42.95
C VAL A 1125 -42.71 3.94 -43.18
N HIS A 1126 -43.36 5.10 -43.32
CA HIS A 1126 -44.79 5.18 -43.59
C HIS A 1126 -45.17 4.49 -44.91
N LYS A 1127 -44.44 4.79 -46.00
CA LYS A 1127 -44.63 4.15 -47.31
C LYS A 1127 -44.44 2.64 -47.25
N PHE A 1128 -43.46 2.15 -46.49
CA PHE A 1128 -43.23 0.71 -46.28
C PHE A 1128 -44.39 0.04 -45.51
N LEU A 1129 -44.86 0.66 -44.43
CA LEU A 1129 -45.97 0.13 -43.63
C LEU A 1129 -47.28 0.09 -44.43
N GLU A 1130 -47.51 1.09 -45.29
CA GLU A 1130 -48.64 1.09 -46.22
C GLU A 1130 -48.48 0.04 -47.32
N ALA A 1131 -47.31 -0.04 -47.97
CA ALA A 1131 -47.03 -1.04 -49.00
C ALA A 1131 -47.08 -2.48 -48.47
N SER A 1132 -46.82 -2.67 -47.18
CA SER A 1132 -46.92 -3.95 -46.47
C SER A 1132 -48.31 -4.22 -45.91
N GLY A 1133 -49.22 -3.25 -45.82
CA GLY A 1133 -50.50 -3.41 -45.11
C GLY A 1133 -50.35 -3.66 -43.60
N ALA A 1134 -49.21 -3.24 -43.02
CA ALA A 1134 -48.86 -3.52 -41.62
C ALA A 1134 -49.11 -2.34 -40.67
N LYS A 1135 -49.52 -1.18 -41.21
CA LYS A 1135 -49.75 0.07 -40.46
C LYS A 1135 -50.67 -0.12 -39.24
N ASP A 1136 -51.73 -0.91 -39.39
CA ASP A 1136 -52.70 -1.21 -38.32
C ASP A 1136 -52.35 -2.44 -37.47
N ASN A 1137 -51.27 -3.15 -37.79
CA ASN A 1137 -50.85 -4.38 -37.11
C ASN A 1137 -49.56 -4.24 -36.31
N LEU A 1138 -48.82 -3.13 -36.47
CA LEU A 1138 -47.58 -2.87 -35.78
C LEU A 1138 -47.83 -2.61 -34.28
N LEU A 1139 -47.28 -3.45 -33.43
CA LEU A 1139 -47.39 -3.40 -31.96
C LEU A 1139 -46.13 -2.85 -31.30
N SER A 1140 -44.95 -3.05 -31.90
CA SER A 1140 -43.67 -2.62 -31.36
C SER A 1140 -42.82 -1.94 -32.44
N PHE A 1141 -42.27 -0.78 -32.11
CA PHE A 1141 -41.36 -0.04 -32.99
C PHE A 1141 -40.13 0.42 -32.22
N ARG A 1142 -38.95 0.10 -32.73
CA ARG A 1142 -37.67 0.52 -32.18
C ARG A 1142 -36.84 1.22 -33.23
N VAL A 1143 -36.23 2.33 -32.82
CA VAL A 1143 -35.28 3.07 -33.66
C VAL A 1143 -34.03 3.38 -32.86
N SER A 1144 -32.87 3.09 -33.44
CA SER A 1144 -31.56 3.29 -32.81
C SER A 1144 -30.58 4.05 -33.73
N GLY A 1145 -29.75 4.93 -33.16
CA GLY A 1145 -28.63 5.63 -33.85
C GLY A 1145 -28.97 6.96 -34.55
N ARG A 1146 -27.98 7.89 -34.60
CA ARG A 1146 -27.97 9.26 -35.19
C ARG A 1146 -29.09 10.24 -34.73
N PRO A 1147 -28.91 11.57 -34.89
CA PRO A 1147 -29.99 12.56 -34.70
C PRO A 1147 -31.16 12.31 -35.67
N ILE A 1148 -32.36 12.03 -35.17
CA ILE A 1148 -33.60 12.03 -35.98
C ILE A 1148 -34.39 13.29 -35.61
N SER A 1149 -34.83 14.06 -36.63
CA SER A 1149 -35.63 15.26 -36.36
C SER A 1149 -37.03 14.89 -35.83
N VAL A 1150 -37.58 15.71 -34.94
CA VAL A 1150 -38.93 15.52 -34.38
C VAL A 1150 -39.98 15.45 -35.48
N LYS A 1151 -39.83 16.26 -36.52
CA LYS A 1151 -40.72 16.29 -37.68
C LYS A 1151 -40.71 14.98 -38.45
N ASP A 1152 -39.53 14.39 -38.66
CA ASP A 1152 -39.37 13.12 -39.36
C ASP A 1152 -39.84 11.93 -38.51
N LEU A 1153 -39.55 11.92 -37.20
CA LEU A 1153 -40.06 10.90 -36.28
C LEU A 1153 -41.59 10.93 -36.22
N ARG A 1154 -42.18 12.13 -36.11
CA ARG A 1154 -43.65 12.33 -36.13
C ARG A 1154 -44.26 11.81 -37.42
N SER A 1155 -43.65 12.10 -38.57
CA SER A 1155 -44.10 11.57 -39.86
C SER A 1155 -44.08 10.03 -39.90
N GLY A 1156 -43.10 9.38 -39.27
CA GLY A 1156 -43.03 7.91 -39.21
C GLY A 1156 -44.03 7.26 -38.25
N LEU A 1157 -44.42 7.97 -37.19
CA LEU A 1157 -45.39 7.49 -36.19
C LEU A 1157 -46.85 7.78 -36.54
N THR A 1158 -47.09 8.63 -37.55
CA THR A 1158 -48.44 9.08 -37.92
C THR A 1158 -49.29 7.91 -38.42
N GLY A 1159 -50.43 7.66 -37.75
CA GLY A 1159 -51.40 6.62 -38.14
C GLY A 1159 -51.13 5.22 -37.57
N LEU A 1160 -50.22 5.06 -36.60
CA LEU A 1160 -49.92 3.79 -35.94
C LEU A 1160 -50.78 3.58 -34.68
N HIS A 1161 -52.10 3.50 -34.84
CA HIS A 1161 -53.05 3.56 -33.72
C HIS A 1161 -52.97 2.39 -32.72
N ARG A 1162 -52.40 1.24 -33.13
CA ARG A 1162 -52.27 0.00 -32.34
C ARG A 1162 -50.87 -0.24 -31.75
N LEU A 1163 -49.96 0.71 -31.90
CA LEU A 1163 -48.62 0.63 -31.35
C LEU A 1163 -48.68 0.61 -29.80
N LYS A 1164 -48.16 -0.45 -29.19
CA LYS A 1164 -48.10 -0.66 -27.73
C LYS A 1164 -46.75 -0.30 -27.14
N ARG A 1165 -45.64 -0.53 -27.86
CA ARG A 1165 -44.27 -0.33 -27.38
C ARG A 1165 -43.45 0.52 -28.35
N LEU A 1166 -42.86 1.61 -27.86
CA LEU A 1166 -41.93 2.45 -28.60
C LEU A 1166 -40.57 2.51 -27.89
N THR A 1167 -39.49 2.19 -28.59
CA THR A 1167 -38.12 2.28 -28.06
C THR A 1167 -37.27 3.23 -28.89
N LEU A 1168 -36.65 4.22 -28.25
CA LEU A 1168 -35.76 5.19 -28.90
C LEU A 1168 -34.37 5.11 -28.28
N ASP A 1169 -33.34 4.93 -29.10
CA ASP A 1169 -31.96 4.70 -28.65
C ASP A 1169 -30.98 5.63 -29.39
N THR A 1170 -30.29 6.53 -28.68
CA THR A 1170 -29.31 7.45 -29.30
C THR A 1170 -29.88 8.49 -30.28
N VAL A 1171 -31.04 9.06 -29.94
CA VAL A 1171 -31.74 10.10 -30.74
C VAL A 1171 -31.48 11.50 -30.17
N THR A 1172 -30.77 12.35 -30.89
CA THR A 1172 -30.50 13.76 -30.49
C THR A 1172 -31.43 14.75 -31.18
N TRP A 1173 -31.91 15.74 -30.42
CA TRP A 1173 -32.84 16.78 -30.87
C TRP A 1173 -32.03 17.98 -31.39
N SER A 1174 -32.29 18.45 -32.62
CA SER A 1174 -31.64 19.66 -33.15
C SER A 1174 -32.46 20.91 -32.81
N ASP A 1175 -31.77 21.95 -32.32
CA ASP A 1175 -32.29 23.23 -31.77
C ASP A 1175 -33.01 24.18 -32.77
N ASP A 1176 -33.91 23.67 -33.61
CA ASP A 1176 -34.82 24.56 -34.35
C ASP A 1176 -35.97 24.99 -33.43
N LEU A 1177 -35.65 25.95 -32.55
CA LEU A 1177 -36.57 26.83 -31.84
C LEU A 1177 -37.45 27.58 -32.85
N PHE A 1178 -38.62 27.01 -33.17
CA PHE A 1178 -39.76 27.80 -33.64
C PHE A 1178 -40.95 27.53 -32.72
N VAL A 1179 -41.44 28.63 -32.14
CA VAL A 1179 -42.64 28.75 -31.33
C VAL A 1179 -43.80 28.05 -32.05
N PHE A 1180 -44.30 26.96 -31.49
CA PHE A 1180 -45.61 26.43 -31.87
C PHE A 1180 -46.65 26.98 -30.90
N GLU A 1181 -47.59 27.77 -31.44
CA GLU A 1181 -48.81 28.14 -30.74
C GLU A 1181 -49.57 26.87 -30.33
N ALA A 1182 -49.98 26.82 -29.07
CA ALA A 1182 -50.62 25.69 -28.39
C ALA A 1182 -52.07 25.40 -28.85
N GLY A 1183 -52.32 25.39 -30.17
CA GLY A 1183 -53.68 25.37 -30.73
C GLY A 1183 -54.05 24.18 -31.62
N SER A 1184 -53.17 23.23 -31.93
CA SER A 1184 -53.50 22.18 -32.93
C SER A 1184 -52.77 20.84 -32.78
N ILE A 1185 -52.80 20.24 -31.59
CA ILE A 1185 -52.23 18.91 -31.36
C ILE A 1185 -53.35 17.93 -30.97
N GLN A 1186 -53.74 17.06 -31.90
CA GLN A 1186 -54.54 15.86 -31.63
C GLN A 1186 -53.62 14.70 -31.19
N PRO A 1187 -54.07 13.80 -30.30
CA PRO A 1187 -53.26 12.69 -29.78
C PRO A 1187 -53.03 11.62 -30.85
N HIS A 1188 -51.77 11.28 -31.17
CA HIS A 1188 -51.43 10.42 -32.31
C HIS A 1188 -51.24 8.92 -32.00
N LEU A 1189 -51.12 8.49 -30.73
CA LEU A 1189 -50.84 7.09 -30.36
C LEU A 1189 -51.71 6.62 -29.17
N PRO A 1190 -52.98 6.25 -29.40
CA PRO A 1190 -53.94 5.97 -28.32
C PRO A 1190 -53.72 4.64 -27.58
N SER A 1191 -52.99 3.68 -28.14
CA SER A 1191 -52.81 2.33 -27.56
C SER A 1191 -51.42 2.10 -26.95
N LEU A 1192 -50.64 3.16 -26.74
CA LEU A 1192 -49.26 3.07 -26.29
C LEU A 1192 -49.21 2.72 -24.79
N GLU A 1193 -48.57 1.60 -24.46
CA GLU A 1193 -48.46 1.05 -23.11
C GLU A 1193 -47.05 1.29 -22.54
N GLU A 1194 -46.00 1.30 -23.38
CA GLU A 1194 -44.61 1.40 -22.94
C GLU A 1194 -43.75 2.27 -23.86
N ILE A 1195 -42.96 3.17 -23.27
CA ILE A 1195 -41.93 3.96 -23.96
C ILE A 1195 -40.58 3.75 -23.27
N GLU A 1196 -39.58 3.30 -24.02
CA GLU A 1196 -38.21 3.11 -23.52
C GLU A 1196 -37.25 4.09 -24.22
N LEU A 1197 -36.53 4.89 -23.43
CA LEU A 1197 -35.52 5.85 -23.89
C LEU A 1197 -34.11 5.37 -23.46
N LEU A 1198 -33.23 5.18 -24.44
CA LEU A 1198 -31.88 4.63 -24.29
C LEU A 1198 -30.83 5.66 -24.79
N LYS A 1199 -29.66 5.76 -24.14
CA LYS A 1199 -28.42 6.56 -24.46
C LYS A 1199 -28.57 7.91 -25.24
N TYR A 1200 -27.96 9.00 -24.76
CA TYR A 1200 -27.87 10.32 -25.44
C TYR A 1200 -29.18 10.86 -26.06
N VAL A 1201 -30.08 11.31 -25.19
CA VAL A 1201 -31.26 12.10 -25.59
C VAL A 1201 -31.15 13.49 -24.97
N THR A 1202 -30.73 14.50 -25.74
CA THR A 1202 -30.76 15.92 -25.30
C THR A 1202 -32.20 16.42 -25.42
N ILE A 1203 -32.97 16.45 -24.33
CA ILE A 1203 -34.39 16.82 -24.36
C ILE A 1203 -34.52 18.34 -24.15
N PRO A 1204 -34.96 19.15 -25.13
CA PRO A 1204 -35.41 20.50 -24.85
C PRO A 1204 -36.76 20.46 -24.12
N LYS A 1205 -36.95 21.40 -23.19
CA LYS A 1205 -38.06 21.57 -22.23
C LYS A 1205 -39.50 21.33 -22.77
N LEU A 1206 -39.73 21.31 -24.08
CA LEU A 1206 -41.05 21.32 -24.73
C LEU A 1206 -41.42 20.03 -25.51
N GLY A 1207 -40.47 19.14 -25.84
CA GLY A 1207 -40.69 18.09 -26.87
C GLY A 1207 -41.46 16.84 -26.43
N LEU A 1208 -41.41 16.46 -25.15
CA LEU A 1208 -42.13 15.31 -24.60
C LEU A 1208 -43.61 15.63 -24.33
N GLU A 1209 -43.90 16.88 -23.98
CA GLU A 1209 -45.26 17.37 -23.74
C GLU A 1209 -46.10 17.28 -25.04
N THR A 1210 -45.49 17.57 -26.20
CA THR A 1210 -46.14 17.49 -27.52
C THR A 1210 -46.49 16.06 -27.97
N LEU A 1211 -45.81 15.04 -27.43
CA LEU A 1211 -46.04 13.63 -27.77
C LEU A 1211 -47.12 12.98 -26.90
N MET A 1212 -47.37 13.50 -25.70
CA MET A 1212 -48.21 12.87 -24.67
C MET A 1212 -49.51 13.62 -24.33
N GLU A 1213 -49.76 14.81 -24.90
CA GLU A 1213 -51.01 15.52 -24.69
C GLU A 1213 -52.21 14.71 -25.21
N ASN A 1214 -53.02 14.20 -24.26
CA ASN A 1214 -54.20 13.40 -24.55
C ASN A 1214 -55.46 14.14 -24.07
N PRO A 1215 -56.27 14.73 -24.96
CA PRO A 1215 -57.58 15.25 -24.61
C PRO A 1215 -58.61 14.12 -24.74
N ARG A 1216 -58.94 13.43 -23.63
CA ARG A 1216 -60.23 12.73 -23.42
C ARG A 1216 -60.39 12.30 -21.96
N VAL A 1217 -61.18 13.08 -21.23
CA VAL A 1217 -61.74 12.73 -19.92
C VAL A 1217 -62.73 11.57 -20.15
N GLY A 1218 -62.40 10.34 -19.73
CA GLY A 1218 -63.35 9.23 -19.70
C GLY A 1218 -62.87 7.80 -20.01
N CYS A 1219 -61.58 7.53 -20.21
CA CYS A 1219 -61.08 6.15 -20.35
C CYS A 1219 -59.99 5.83 -19.32
N VAL A 1220 -59.96 4.57 -18.89
CA VAL A 1220 -59.06 3.94 -17.91
C VAL A 1220 -57.63 4.50 -18.03
N PRO A 1221 -56.94 4.84 -16.91
CA PRO A 1221 -55.60 5.41 -16.99
C PRO A 1221 -54.65 4.38 -17.60
N CYS A 1222 -54.26 4.58 -18.85
CA CYS A 1222 -53.14 3.87 -19.45
C CYS A 1222 -51.88 4.32 -18.69
N ILE A 1223 -51.39 3.46 -17.81
CA ILE A 1223 -50.08 3.64 -17.16
C ILE A 1223 -49.04 3.47 -18.25
N VAL A 1224 -48.57 4.57 -18.82
CA VAL A 1224 -47.44 4.55 -19.76
C VAL A 1224 -46.17 4.42 -18.91
N THR A 1225 -45.53 3.25 -18.96
CA THR A 1225 -44.27 3.04 -18.25
C THR A 1225 -43.14 3.69 -19.05
N ILE A 1226 -42.58 4.78 -18.52
CA ILE A 1226 -41.38 5.44 -19.08
C ILE A 1226 -40.15 4.83 -18.41
N SER A 1227 -39.38 4.06 -19.16
CA SER A 1227 -38.10 3.52 -18.70
C SER A 1227 -36.94 4.25 -19.37
N CYS A 1228 -36.05 4.84 -18.56
CA CYS A 1228 -34.85 5.54 -19.04
C CYS A 1228 -33.61 4.75 -18.61
N LYS A 1229 -32.85 4.21 -19.57
CA LYS A 1229 -31.56 3.55 -19.29
C LYS A 1229 -30.41 4.45 -19.71
N VAL A 1230 -29.76 5.04 -18.72
CA VAL A 1230 -28.52 5.82 -18.90
C VAL A 1230 -27.34 4.86 -18.90
N ASN A 1231 -26.78 4.58 -20.08
CA ASN A 1231 -25.56 3.79 -20.20
C ASN A 1231 -24.37 4.72 -20.54
N GLY A 1232 -23.66 5.20 -19.51
CA GLY A 1232 -22.28 5.69 -19.62
C GLY A 1232 -22.04 7.21 -19.80
N TRP A 1233 -21.22 7.74 -18.87
CA TRP A 1233 -20.36 8.94 -18.92
C TRP A 1233 -21.01 10.30 -19.25
N GLU A 1234 -21.83 10.79 -18.31
CA GLU A 1234 -21.79 12.12 -17.66
C GLU A 1234 -22.99 12.19 -16.68
N PRO A 1235 -22.84 12.72 -15.45
CA PRO A 1235 -23.96 12.81 -14.53
C PRO A 1235 -24.88 13.96 -14.95
N PHE A 1236 -26.18 13.66 -15.17
CA PHE A 1236 -27.23 14.68 -15.12
C PHE A 1236 -27.10 15.45 -13.80
N GLY A 1237 -27.24 16.77 -13.84
CA GLY A 1237 -27.26 17.57 -12.62
C GLY A 1237 -28.43 17.15 -11.74
N GLU A 1238 -28.25 17.20 -10.41
CA GLU A 1238 -29.31 16.80 -9.44
C GLU A 1238 -30.68 17.45 -9.72
N THR A 1239 -30.67 18.63 -10.35
CA THR A 1239 -31.85 19.39 -10.80
C THR A 1239 -32.69 18.66 -11.86
N GLU A 1240 -32.09 17.91 -12.78
CA GLU A 1240 -32.79 17.25 -13.89
C GLU A 1240 -33.44 15.94 -13.44
N VAL A 1241 -32.79 15.21 -12.53
CA VAL A 1241 -33.32 13.98 -11.90
C VAL A 1241 -34.42 14.32 -10.88
N ALA A 1242 -34.30 15.45 -10.17
CA ALA A 1242 -35.34 15.95 -9.28
C ALA A 1242 -36.63 16.31 -10.04
N LEU A 1243 -36.49 16.96 -11.21
CA LEU A 1243 -37.64 17.36 -12.04
C LEU A 1243 -38.38 16.15 -12.64
N LEU A 1244 -37.65 15.10 -13.06
CA LEU A 1244 -38.24 13.84 -13.54
C LEU A 1244 -39.00 13.11 -12.43
N ARG A 1245 -38.48 13.11 -11.20
CA ARG A 1245 -39.17 12.53 -10.02
C ARG A 1245 -40.39 13.36 -9.61
N GLU A 1246 -40.30 14.68 -9.67
CA GLU A 1246 -41.40 15.58 -9.32
C GLU A 1246 -42.58 15.42 -10.28
N LYS A 1247 -42.33 15.38 -11.61
CA LYS A 1247 -43.39 15.18 -12.62
C LYS A 1247 -43.93 13.74 -12.66
N ALA A 1248 -43.10 12.70 -12.47
CA ALA A 1248 -43.59 11.33 -12.30
C ALA A 1248 -44.48 11.19 -11.04
N GLY A 1249 -44.13 11.91 -9.97
CA GLY A 1249 -44.93 12.04 -8.76
C GLY A 1249 -46.22 12.86 -8.93
N MET A 1250 -46.34 13.71 -9.95
CA MET A 1250 -47.60 14.38 -10.30
C MET A 1250 -48.54 13.45 -11.08
N PHE A 1251 -48.01 12.61 -11.97
CA PHE A 1251 -48.79 11.64 -12.75
C PHE A 1251 -49.40 10.54 -11.86
N LEU A 1252 -48.64 10.05 -10.87
CA LEU A 1252 -49.10 9.02 -9.92
C LEU A 1252 -50.13 9.54 -8.90
N ARG A 1253 -50.25 10.86 -8.71
CA ARG A 1253 -51.18 11.47 -7.75
C ARG A 1253 -52.63 11.57 -8.25
N GLN A 1254 -52.89 11.21 -9.51
CA GLN A 1254 -54.25 11.19 -10.09
C GLN A 1254 -54.88 9.79 -10.12
N VAL A 1255 -54.22 8.77 -9.56
CA VAL A 1255 -54.75 7.39 -9.51
C VAL A 1255 -55.60 7.22 -8.23
N PRO A 1256 -56.89 6.88 -8.31
CA PRO A 1256 -57.72 6.69 -7.12
C PRO A 1256 -57.28 5.46 -6.30
N THR A 1257 -57.51 5.51 -4.99
CA THR A 1257 -57.06 4.52 -4.00
C THR A 1257 -57.56 3.10 -4.29
N PRO A 1258 -56.69 2.07 -4.26
CA PRO A 1258 -57.07 0.71 -4.61
C PRO A 1258 -58.04 0.11 -3.58
N HIS A 1259 -59.11 -0.53 -4.05
CA HIS A 1259 -60.13 -1.16 -3.19
C HIS A 1259 -59.89 -2.67 -2.98
N SER A 1260 -58.86 -3.26 -3.59
CA SER A 1260 -58.51 -4.68 -3.41
C SER A 1260 -56.99 -4.95 -3.38
N ILE A 1261 -56.63 -6.10 -2.79
CA ILE A 1261 -55.24 -6.60 -2.71
C ILE A 1261 -54.67 -6.92 -4.11
N ALA A 1262 -55.53 -7.31 -5.06
CA ALA A 1262 -55.14 -7.53 -6.45
C ALA A 1262 -54.72 -6.22 -7.14
N ASP A 1263 -55.40 -5.10 -6.81
CA ASP A 1263 -55.06 -3.77 -7.33
C ASP A 1263 -53.77 -3.24 -6.69
N MET A 1264 -53.51 -3.56 -5.42
CA MET A 1264 -52.22 -3.25 -4.79
C MET A 1264 -51.05 -4.01 -5.40
N GLN A 1265 -51.21 -5.28 -5.76
CA GLN A 1265 -50.13 -6.05 -6.41
C GLN A 1265 -49.85 -5.55 -7.84
N ARG A 1266 -50.90 -5.13 -8.57
CA ARG A 1266 -50.77 -4.62 -9.95
C ARG A 1266 -50.16 -3.22 -10.02
N ASN A 1267 -50.36 -2.39 -8.99
CA ASN A 1267 -49.70 -1.08 -8.85
C ASN A 1267 -48.25 -1.15 -8.29
N ARG A 1268 -47.81 -2.34 -7.82
CA ARG A 1268 -46.48 -2.54 -7.21
C ARG A 1268 -45.46 -3.16 -8.17
N GLN A 1269 -45.94 -3.89 -9.19
CA GLN A 1269 -45.16 -4.20 -10.40
C GLN A 1269 -45.06 -2.94 -11.26
#